data_AF-A0A7L4DHN3-F1
#
_entry.id   AF-A0A7L4DHN3-F1
#
_cell.length_a   1.000
_cell.length_b   1.000
_cell.length_c   1.000
_cell.angle_alpha   90.00
_cell.angle_beta   90.00
_cell.angle_gamma   90.00
#
_symmetry.space_group_name_H-M   'P 1'
#
loop_
_entity.id
_entity.type
_entity.pdbx_description
1 polymer ?
#
loop_
_entity_poly.entity_id
_entity_poly.type
_entity_poly.pdbx_seq_one_letter_code
_entity_poly.pdbx_strand_id
1 'polypeptide(L)'
;GLSIKKCDFKIMLNNSNHHTEEITSERLIVRRGQPFTITVSFSTPIHSYLQQLKRTFLIVQTGSHPSKANGTQIEFSISSLGDQKQWSAALEEQDPFFWTISVNTPANASIGHYTLILHASKSYCHLGNFTLLFNPWCQDDEVFLPNEAQRQEYILNQEGIIYWGTENAILAQPWDFGQFEEDMVDICFTLLDVGEHHQRDNNHTQRKNPIYICRTVAAMLNCDESRRILTECETGQYYNGTLPSKWLGSSPILRQWVASQCKPVGYGQCWVFAAVMCSVLRCLGIPTRVVTGFTWAHNTTSSLSVDEYYDEDGTLLIQDKSARVWTFHVWNECWMARADLQSKYSGWQALDATCQEKSKGPSFCGPAPVQAIKEGDTEVDYDVCNFFAAVNAKCQVWIQKADDTLKPALGSIKYTGNNISTKSVDSERCEDITHNYKYPEGSLQEKEVLDKAYRKIKKLEPTSSSSETQFSSIPTALEEPVNLFIHLQSKSSLLLGQDIPLSIEVFNHSGGEKATHLVVGAQSLHYNGVPVTQLWKKEFHFILKSNEAKNLQDFVPYSQYRKELGENHLLRLTAVLRDDNSYIYFAQEEISVCDPPLTIEFPENTVQYQPSTAKISLLNPLTETLEKCVIVVAGRGLIYRQRKYRLGSVQPKSIQQLQIPFTPTQSGPRRLTARLTCLQLQNLKSYKTIDIAAA
;
A
#
# COMPACT_ATOMS: atom_id res chain seq x y z
N GLY A 1 -48.50 26.74 13.68
CA GLY A 1 -47.40 25.81 14.01
C GLY A 1 -46.11 26.43 13.55
N LEU A 2 -44.96 25.95 14.05
CA LEU A 2 -43.65 26.36 13.56
C LEU A 2 -43.56 26.06 12.05
N SER A 3 -43.38 27.08 11.21
CA SER A 3 -43.21 26.92 9.75
C SER A 3 -41.79 27.33 9.38
N ILE A 4 -41.06 26.42 8.74
CA ILE A 4 -39.66 26.63 8.32
C ILE A 4 -39.66 27.22 6.91
N LYS A 5 -38.87 28.27 6.72
CA LYS A 5 -38.62 28.92 5.43
C LYS A 5 -37.42 28.30 4.72
N LYS A 6 -36.31 28.13 5.44
CA LYS A 6 -35.07 27.52 4.91
C LYS A 6 -34.18 27.02 6.06
N CYS A 7 -33.30 26.08 5.75
CA CYS A 7 -32.18 25.68 6.61
C CYS A 7 -30.87 25.97 5.87
N ASP A 8 -29.97 26.72 6.50
CA ASP A 8 -28.62 26.97 6.00
C ASP A 8 -27.63 26.12 6.80
N PHE A 9 -26.95 25.18 6.12
CA PHE A 9 -25.99 24.27 6.72
C PHE A 9 -24.59 24.87 6.89
N LYS A 10 -24.39 26.17 6.61
CA LYS A 10 -23.09 26.85 6.77
C LYS A 10 -21.93 26.07 6.13
N ILE A 11 -22.17 25.52 4.93
CA ILE A 11 -21.34 24.47 4.33
C ILE A 11 -19.85 24.83 4.31
N MET A 12 -19.48 26.01 3.81
CA MET A 12 -18.07 26.42 3.75
C MET A 12 -17.42 26.52 5.13
N LEU A 13 -18.12 27.08 6.12
CA LEU A 13 -17.62 27.24 7.49
C LEU A 13 -17.42 25.87 8.14
N ASN A 14 -18.45 25.01 8.07
CA ASN A 14 -18.39 23.69 8.68
C ASN A 14 -17.35 22.80 7.98
N ASN A 15 -17.32 22.76 6.65
CA ASN A 15 -16.35 21.92 5.96
C ASN A 15 -14.90 22.35 6.29
N SER A 16 -14.62 23.66 6.37
CA SER A 16 -13.31 24.15 6.80
C SER A 16 -12.96 23.75 8.24
N ASN A 17 -13.90 23.92 9.18
CA ASN A 17 -13.69 23.50 10.57
C ASN A 17 -13.51 21.99 10.74
N HIS A 18 -14.06 21.20 9.82
CA HIS A 18 -14.00 19.74 9.83
C HIS A 18 -12.91 19.16 8.91
N HIS A 19 -12.09 20.00 8.27
CA HIS A 19 -11.03 19.56 7.35
C HIS A 19 -11.59 18.70 6.19
N THR A 20 -12.65 19.20 5.53
CA THR A 20 -13.36 18.57 4.42
C THR A 20 -13.67 19.55 3.27
N GLU A 21 -13.15 20.78 3.35
CA GLU A 21 -13.32 21.83 2.34
C GLU A 21 -12.73 21.46 0.98
N GLU A 22 -11.66 20.65 0.96
CA GLU A 22 -11.06 20.15 -0.28
C GLU A 22 -11.93 19.13 -1.00
N ILE A 23 -12.85 18.47 -0.29
CA ILE A 23 -13.74 17.45 -0.88
C ILE A 23 -14.83 18.14 -1.70
N THR A 24 -15.45 19.17 -1.14
CA THR A 24 -16.58 19.87 -1.77
C THR A 24 -16.89 21.19 -1.08
N SER A 25 -17.33 22.17 -1.87
CA SER A 25 -17.90 23.43 -1.40
C SER A 25 -19.44 23.44 -1.44
N GLU A 26 -20.08 22.38 -1.93
CA GLU A 26 -21.51 22.35 -2.23
C GLU A 26 -22.32 21.44 -1.29
N ARG A 27 -21.68 20.44 -0.68
CA ARG A 27 -22.33 19.48 0.23
C ARG A 27 -21.73 19.59 1.64
N LEU A 28 -22.56 19.43 2.66
CA LEU A 28 -22.06 19.37 4.03
C LEU A 28 -21.41 18.00 4.28
N ILE A 29 -20.11 18.00 4.56
CA ILE A 29 -19.34 16.82 4.95
C ILE A 29 -18.63 17.14 6.25
N VAL A 30 -18.94 16.39 7.30
CA VAL A 30 -18.44 16.64 8.66
C VAL A 30 -17.85 15.37 9.23
N ARG A 31 -17.08 15.51 10.31
CA ARG A 31 -16.43 14.40 11.00
C ARG A 31 -17.09 14.17 12.36
N ARG A 32 -17.23 12.90 12.74
CA ARG A 32 -17.90 12.51 13.99
C ARG A 32 -17.20 13.06 15.24
N GLY A 33 -17.91 13.20 16.36
CA GLY A 33 -17.30 13.70 17.61
C GLY A 33 -16.95 15.20 17.60
N GLN A 34 -17.39 15.94 16.59
CA GLN A 34 -17.19 17.39 16.49
C GLN A 34 -18.52 18.06 16.07
N PRO A 35 -18.89 19.19 16.70
CA PRO A 35 -20.13 19.88 16.39
C PRO A 35 -20.05 20.69 15.09
N PHE A 36 -21.19 20.81 14.39
CA PHE A 36 -21.36 21.66 13.21
C PHE A 36 -22.59 22.57 13.37
N THR A 37 -22.54 23.75 12.77
CA THR A 37 -23.57 24.79 12.95
C THR A 37 -24.58 24.81 11.80
N ILE A 38 -25.86 24.90 12.13
CA ILE A 38 -26.94 25.14 11.16
C ILE A 38 -27.77 26.36 11.56
N THR A 39 -28.34 27.06 10.58
CA THR A 39 -29.29 28.15 10.83
C THR A 39 -30.65 27.81 10.24
N VAL A 40 -31.66 27.64 11.10
CA VAL A 40 -33.04 27.37 10.70
C VAL A 40 -33.81 28.69 10.69
N SER A 41 -34.28 29.12 9.53
CA SER A 41 -35.11 30.32 9.37
C SER A 41 -36.59 29.96 9.33
N PHE A 42 -37.43 30.76 9.98
CA PHE A 42 -38.87 30.56 10.09
C PHE A 42 -39.65 31.51 9.19
N SER A 43 -40.82 31.07 8.74
CA SER A 43 -41.72 31.87 7.89
C SER A 43 -42.43 32.97 8.67
N THR A 44 -42.55 32.81 9.99
CA THR A 44 -43.24 33.72 10.90
C THR A 44 -42.45 33.86 12.20
N PRO A 45 -42.48 35.04 12.85
CA PRO A 45 -41.75 35.27 14.10
C PRO A 45 -42.25 34.34 15.21
N ILE A 46 -41.31 33.71 15.92
CA ILE A 46 -41.61 32.85 17.05
C ILE A 46 -41.71 33.72 18.31
N HIS A 47 -42.92 33.95 18.81
CA HIS A 47 -43.09 34.77 20.03
C HIS A 47 -43.00 33.96 21.34
N SER A 48 -43.12 32.63 21.28
CA SER A 48 -43.18 31.73 22.46
C SER A 48 -42.08 30.66 22.45
N TYR A 49 -40.82 31.08 22.27
CA TYR A 49 -39.67 30.20 22.03
C TYR A 49 -39.55 29.02 22.99
N LEU A 50 -39.62 29.24 24.31
CA LEU A 50 -39.42 28.17 25.30
C LEU A 50 -40.47 27.06 25.19
N GLN A 51 -41.72 27.40 24.87
CA GLN A 51 -42.77 26.39 24.66
C GLN A 51 -42.56 25.62 23.36
N GLN A 52 -42.08 26.29 22.31
CA GLN A 52 -41.78 25.64 21.04
C GLN A 52 -40.54 24.75 21.12
N LEU A 53 -39.48 25.22 21.79
CA LEU A 53 -38.23 24.48 22.00
C LEU A 53 -38.47 23.17 22.76
N LYS A 54 -39.29 23.19 23.82
CA LYS A 54 -39.72 21.97 24.55
C LYS A 54 -40.47 20.94 23.70
N ARG A 55 -41.01 21.35 22.54
CA ARG A 55 -41.78 20.51 21.63
C ARG A 55 -41.07 20.29 20.29
N THR A 56 -39.79 20.67 20.23
CA THR A 56 -38.99 20.60 19.01
C THR A 56 -37.76 19.76 19.27
N PHE A 57 -37.53 18.78 18.41
CA PHE A 57 -36.35 17.93 18.46
C PHE A 57 -35.87 17.62 17.04
N LEU A 58 -34.60 17.28 16.93
CA LEU A 58 -33.99 16.85 15.69
C LEU A 58 -34.03 15.33 15.60
N ILE A 59 -34.14 14.84 14.37
CA ILE A 59 -34.05 13.43 14.02
C ILE A 59 -32.97 13.29 12.96
N VAL A 60 -32.05 12.36 13.19
CA VAL A 60 -31.05 11.95 12.19
C VAL A 60 -31.35 10.52 11.74
N GLN A 61 -31.22 10.27 10.45
CA GLN A 61 -31.46 8.97 9.83
C GLN A 61 -30.32 8.60 8.89
N THR A 62 -29.87 7.35 8.93
CA THR A 62 -28.84 6.79 8.01
C THR A 62 -29.20 5.37 7.55
N GLY A 63 -28.61 4.95 6.43
CA GLY A 63 -28.85 3.64 5.82
C GLY A 63 -30.17 3.54 5.05
N SER A 64 -30.37 2.41 4.37
CA SER A 64 -31.53 2.18 3.49
C SER A 64 -32.86 2.01 4.25
N HIS A 65 -32.80 1.51 5.49
CA HIS A 65 -33.97 1.26 6.35
C HIS A 65 -33.74 1.83 7.76
N PRO A 66 -33.85 3.16 7.95
CA PRO A 66 -33.62 3.80 9.24
C PRO A 66 -34.63 3.33 10.28
N SER A 67 -34.16 2.93 11.47
CA SER A 67 -35.03 2.58 12.58
C SER A 67 -34.40 2.90 13.92
N LYS A 68 -35.25 3.25 14.91
CA LYS A 68 -34.80 3.49 16.29
C LYS A 68 -34.21 2.22 16.91
N ALA A 69 -34.83 1.08 16.63
CA ALA A 69 -34.41 -0.23 17.15
C ALA A 69 -32.99 -0.60 16.71
N ASN A 70 -32.62 -0.25 15.48
CA ASN A 70 -31.31 -0.56 14.92
C ASN A 70 -30.30 0.60 15.10
N GLY A 71 -30.62 1.66 15.86
CA GLY A 71 -29.71 2.78 16.08
C GLY A 71 -29.39 3.63 14.84
N THR A 72 -30.08 3.40 13.72
CA THR A 72 -29.91 4.15 12.47
C THR A 72 -30.88 5.33 12.34
N GLN A 73 -31.82 5.46 13.28
CA GLN A 73 -32.61 6.67 13.51
C GLN A 73 -32.48 7.12 14.96
N ILE A 74 -32.08 8.37 15.19
CA ILE A 74 -31.82 8.92 16.52
C ILE A 74 -32.57 10.23 16.67
N GLU A 75 -33.25 10.41 17.80
CA GLU A 75 -33.98 11.64 18.14
C GLU A 75 -33.31 12.32 19.33
N PHE A 76 -33.09 13.64 19.24
CA PHE A 76 -32.46 14.41 20.31
C PHE A 76 -33.06 15.83 20.39
N SER A 77 -33.29 16.28 21.62
CA SER A 77 -33.92 17.58 21.89
C SER A 77 -32.97 18.73 21.64
N ILE A 78 -33.51 19.89 21.28
CA ILE A 78 -32.76 21.14 21.23
C ILE A 78 -32.77 21.74 22.64
N SER A 79 -31.60 21.98 23.22
CA SER A 79 -31.41 22.51 24.58
C SER A 79 -30.45 23.71 24.58
N SER A 80 -30.34 24.40 25.71
CA SER A 80 -29.34 25.46 25.92
C SER A 80 -27.94 24.92 26.25
N LEU A 81 -27.86 23.67 26.70
CA LEU A 81 -26.62 22.96 27.01
C LEU A 81 -26.51 21.78 26.05
N GLY A 82 -25.37 21.67 25.35
CA GLY A 82 -25.05 20.50 24.52
C GLY A 82 -24.35 19.42 25.33
N ASP A 83 -24.59 18.15 25.00
CA ASP A 83 -23.77 17.02 25.43
C ASP A 83 -22.79 16.67 24.30
N GLN A 84 -21.50 16.80 24.57
CA GLN A 84 -20.44 16.54 23.59
C GLN A 84 -20.25 15.03 23.32
N LYS A 85 -20.77 14.15 24.18
CA LYS A 85 -20.58 12.69 24.07
C LYS A 85 -21.71 11.97 23.33
N GLN A 86 -22.81 12.66 23.04
CA GLN A 86 -24.00 12.08 22.42
C GLN A 86 -24.51 12.97 21.28
N TRP A 87 -25.48 12.46 20.53
CA TRP A 87 -26.24 13.30 19.60
C TRP A 87 -26.98 14.38 20.41
N SER A 88 -26.64 15.64 20.18
CA SER A 88 -27.26 16.75 20.89
C SER A 88 -27.35 18.00 20.01
N ALA A 89 -28.23 18.91 20.37
CA ALA A 89 -28.41 20.18 19.68
C ALA A 89 -28.44 21.32 20.70
N ALA A 90 -27.48 22.22 20.61
CA ALA A 90 -27.40 23.41 21.44
C ALA A 90 -27.91 24.63 20.65
N LEU A 91 -28.83 25.39 21.24
CA LEU A 91 -29.25 26.68 20.70
C LEU A 91 -28.19 27.74 21.03
N GLU A 92 -27.47 28.22 20.00
CA GLU A 92 -26.41 29.22 20.15
C GLU A 92 -26.93 30.65 20.02
N GLU A 93 -27.85 30.87 19.08
CA GLU A 93 -28.44 32.19 18.83
C GLU A 93 -29.95 32.06 18.67
N GLN A 94 -30.66 33.02 19.28
CA GLN A 94 -32.11 33.05 19.33
C GLN A 94 -32.64 34.38 18.78
N ASP A 95 -33.23 34.34 17.59
CA ASP A 95 -33.94 35.45 16.95
C ASP A 95 -35.41 35.05 16.66
N PRO A 96 -36.38 35.98 16.60
CA PRO A 96 -37.75 35.67 16.20
C PRO A 96 -37.87 34.92 14.86
N PHE A 97 -36.99 35.22 13.91
CA PHE A 97 -37.07 34.70 12.56
C PHE A 97 -36.07 33.58 12.26
N PHE A 98 -35.10 33.33 13.14
CA PHE A 98 -34.16 32.22 12.95
C PHE A 98 -33.54 31.73 14.24
N TRP A 99 -33.12 30.46 14.24
CA TRP A 99 -32.31 29.85 15.28
C TRP A 99 -30.98 29.37 14.70
N THR A 100 -29.88 29.71 15.38
CA THR A 100 -28.58 29.10 15.11
C THR A 100 -28.39 27.95 16.09
N ILE A 101 -28.21 26.75 15.56
CA ILE A 101 -28.16 25.49 16.30
C ILE A 101 -26.83 24.82 16.03
N SER A 102 -26.12 24.47 17.08
CA SER A 102 -24.93 23.62 17.03
C SER A 102 -25.33 22.17 17.24
N VAL A 103 -25.11 21.35 16.22
CA VAL A 103 -25.45 19.92 16.21
C VAL A 103 -24.18 19.14 16.52
N ASN A 104 -24.18 18.41 17.64
CA ASN A 104 -23.09 17.54 18.02
C ASN A 104 -23.38 16.09 17.63
N THR A 105 -22.33 15.36 17.23
CA THR A 105 -22.38 13.92 16.97
C THR A 105 -21.43 13.21 17.93
N PRO A 106 -21.75 11.99 18.41
CA PRO A 106 -20.83 11.23 19.25
C PRO A 106 -19.62 10.75 18.42
N ALA A 107 -18.46 10.64 19.06
CA ALA A 107 -17.22 10.16 18.42
C ALA A 107 -17.30 8.70 17.93
N ASN A 108 -18.28 7.92 18.38
CA ASN A 108 -18.56 6.56 17.92
C ASN A 108 -19.81 6.45 17.04
N ALA A 109 -20.26 7.55 16.42
CA ALA A 109 -21.31 7.50 15.41
C ALA A 109 -20.87 6.65 14.20
N SER A 110 -21.84 5.98 13.57
CA SER A 110 -21.61 5.34 12.27
C SER A 110 -21.27 6.39 11.22
N ILE A 111 -20.28 6.11 10.38
CA ILE A 111 -20.03 6.94 9.19
C ILE A 111 -21.08 6.64 8.10
N GLY A 112 -21.40 7.62 7.26
CA GLY A 112 -22.41 7.44 6.23
C GLY A 112 -23.08 8.73 5.78
N HIS A 113 -24.00 8.59 4.83
CA HIS A 113 -24.94 9.64 4.49
C HIS A 113 -26.06 9.71 5.53
N TYR A 114 -26.37 10.92 5.96
CA TYR A 114 -27.39 11.22 6.95
C TYR A 114 -28.42 12.20 6.41
N THR A 115 -29.66 11.97 6.80
CA THR A 115 -30.78 12.90 6.61
C THR A 115 -31.09 13.57 7.94
N LEU A 116 -31.19 14.91 7.96
CA LEU A 116 -31.54 15.70 9.13
C LEU A 116 -32.98 16.22 9.02
N ILE A 117 -33.79 15.95 10.03
CA ILE A 117 -35.22 16.29 10.07
C ILE A 117 -35.50 17.05 11.37
N LEU A 118 -36.25 18.16 11.27
CA LEU A 118 -36.83 18.82 12.43
C LEU A 118 -38.23 18.29 12.68
N HIS A 119 -38.46 17.77 13.88
CA HIS A 119 -39.82 17.56 14.35
C HIS A 119 -40.24 18.79 15.16
N ALA A 120 -41.24 19.50 14.67
CA ALA A 120 -41.83 20.65 15.36
C ALA A 120 -43.34 20.46 15.52
N SER A 121 -43.80 20.39 16.78
CA SER A 121 -45.21 20.15 17.11
C SER A 121 -45.79 18.82 16.58
N LYS A 122 -46.36 18.81 15.36
CA LYS A 122 -46.94 17.61 14.69
C LYS A 122 -46.43 17.41 13.26
N SER A 123 -45.46 18.21 12.84
CA SER A 123 -44.91 18.19 11.48
C SER A 123 -43.45 17.79 11.50
N TYR A 124 -43.08 16.91 10.57
CA TYR A 124 -41.70 16.56 10.26
C TYR A 124 -41.28 17.40 9.05
N CYS A 125 -40.18 18.13 9.20
CA CYS A 125 -39.63 18.95 8.14
C CYS A 125 -38.22 18.47 7.82
N HIS A 126 -38.00 18.05 6.57
CA HIS A 126 -36.67 17.76 6.06
C HIS A 126 -35.85 19.05 6.03
N LEU A 127 -34.74 19.07 6.77
CA LEU A 127 -33.84 20.23 6.78
C LEU A 127 -32.81 20.11 5.66
N GLY A 128 -32.26 18.91 5.46
CA GLY A 128 -31.24 18.64 4.45
C GLY A 128 -30.46 17.36 4.75
N ASN A 129 -29.40 17.12 3.99
CA ASN A 129 -28.55 15.94 4.10
C ASN A 129 -27.11 16.34 4.41
N PHE A 130 -26.39 15.47 5.10
CA PHE A 130 -24.96 15.63 5.37
C PHE A 130 -24.26 14.27 5.35
N THR A 131 -22.95 14.28 5.15
CA THR A 131 -22.12 13.07 5.23
C THR A 131 -21.26 13.12 6.49
N LEU A 132 -21.21 12.01 7.22
CA LEU A 132 -20.42 11.88 8.44
C LEU A 132 -19.23 10.93 8.19
N LEU A 133 -18.02 11.38 8.48
CA LEU A 133 -16.76 10.65 8.33
C LEU A 133 -16.10 10.37 9.70
N PHE A 134 -15.06 9.53 9.71
CA PHE A 134 -14.19 9.37 10.87
C PHE A 134 -13.42 10.67 11.17
N ASN A 135 -13.07 10.86 12.45
CA ASN A 135 -12.44 12.09 12.91
C ASN A 135 -11.07 11.87 13.58
N PRO A 136 -9.98 11.93 12.81
CA PRO A 136 -8.64 11.80 13.38
C PRO A 136 -8.18 13.02 14.20
N TRP A 137 -8.96 14.11 14.25
CA TRP A 137 -8.73 15.27 15.11
C TRP A 137 -9.48 15.19 16.45
N CYS A 138 -10.47 14.29 16.60
CA CYS A 138 -11.24 14.14 17.84
C CYS A 138 -10.57 13.11 18.77
N GLN A 139 -10.19 13.53 19.99
CA GLN A 139 -9.51 12.66 20.98
C GLN A 139 -10.32 11.43 21.40
N ASP A 140 -11.65 11.54 21.37
CA ASP A 140 -12.57 10.47 21.75
C ASP A 140 -12.82 9.48 20.58
N ASP A 141 -12.34 9.78 19.38
CA ASP A 141 -12.48 8.90 18.21
C ASP A 141 -11.35 7.84 18.22
N GLU A 142 -11.71 6.60 17.91
CA GLU A 142 -10.76 5.48 17.80
C GLU A 142 -9.67 5.73 16.74
N VAL A 143 -9.89 6.61 15.76
CA VAL A 143 -8.86 6.95 14.75
C VAL A 143 -8.05 8.20 15.10
N PHE A 144 -8.16 8.72 16.33
CA PHE A 144 -7.44 9.91 16.76
C PHE A 144 -5.93 9.77 16.56
N LEU A 145 -5.36 10.67 15.77
CA LEU A 145 -3.93 10.71 15.48
C LEU A 145 -3.37 12.02 16.02
N PRO A 146 -2.63 12.04 17.14
CA PRO A 146 -2.33 13.27 17.88
C PRO A 146 -1.45 14.27 17.12
N ASN A 147 -0.56 13.79 16.26
CA ASN A 147 0.40 14.63 15.55
C ASN A 147 -0.22 15.28 14.29
N GLU A 148 -0.16 16.61 14.21
CA GLU A 148 -0.76 17.37 13.09
C GLU A 148 -0.10 17.08 11.75
N ALA A 149 1.23 17.04 11.68
CA ALA A 149 1.94 16.74 10.43
C ALA A 149 1.60 15.33 9.92
N GLN A 150 1.43 14.37 10.82
CA GLN A 150 0.96 13.04 10.45
C GLN A 150 -0.50 13.04 9.94
N ARG A 151 -1.39 13.87 10.49
CA ARG A 151 -2.75 14.05 9.94
C ARG A 151 -2.71 14.66 8.55
N GLN A 152 -1.86 15.64 8.32
CA GLN A 152 -1.62 16.22 7.00
C GLN A 152 -1.17 15.13 6.01
N GLU A 153 -0.16 14.32 6.35
CA GLU A 153 0.36 13.29 5.45
C GLU A 153 -0.58 12.09 5.26
N TYR A 154 -1.23 11.61 6.32
CA TYR A 154 -1.95 10.33 6.30
C TYR A 154 -3.46 10.45 6.09
N ILE A 155 -4.00 11.67 6.00
CA ILE A 155 -5.40 11.95 5.65
C ILE A 155 -5.49 12.91 4.46
N LEU A 156 -4.89 14.10 4.60
CA LEU A 156 -5.13 15.21 3.67
C LEU A 156 -4.26 15.14 2.41
N ASN A 157 -3.04 14.62 2.52
CA ASN A 157 -2.15 14.51 1.38
C ASN A 157 -2.69 13.49 0.37
N GLN A 158 -2.89 13.92 -0.87
CA GLN A 158 -3.42 13.10 -1.96
C GLN A 158 -2.30 12.58 -2.87
N GLU A 159 -1.06 12.99 -2.61
CA GLU A 159 0.12 12.64 -3.38
C GLU A 159 0.96 11.58 -2.64
N GLY A 160 0.90 10.35 -3.13
CA GLY A 160 1.64 9.21 -2.59
C GLY A 160 2.92 8.88 -3.35
N ILE A 161 3.80 8.14 -2.68
CA ILE A 161 4.94 7.44 -3.27
C ILE A 161 4.85 5.97 -2.84
N ILE A 162 4.99 5.07 -3.80
CA ILE A 162 5.08 3.63 -3.58
C ILE A 162 6.51 3.21 -3.90
N TYR A 163 7.12 2.44 -3.00
CA TYR A 163 8.47 1.92 -3.18
C TYR A 163 8.43 0.51 -3.75
N TRP A 164 9.40 0.20 -4.62
CA TRP A 164 9.60 -1.13 -5.20
C TRP A 164 11.08 -1.30 -5.56
N GLY A 165 11.43 -2.31 -6.36
CA GLY A 165 12.83 -2.64 -6.69
C GLY A 165 13.35 -3.71 -5.74
N THR A 166 14.61 -3.64 -5.33
CA THR A 166 15.21 -4.57 -4.36
C THR A 166 15.54 -3.87 -3.05
N GLU A 167 15.82 -4.63 -1.99
CA GLU A 167 16.22 -4.08 -0.69
C GLU A 167 17.45 -3.15 -0.79
N ASN A 168 18.37 -3.44 -1.71
CA ASN A 168 19.59 -2.67 -1.92
C ASN A 168 19.47 -1.56 -2.99
N ALA A 169 18.33 -1.49 -3.69
CA ALA A 169 18.07 -0.51 -4.74
C ALA A 169 16.58 -0.14 -4.80
N ILE A 170 16.15 0.64 -3.80
CA ILE A 170 14.77 1.10 -3.69
C ILE A 170 14.48 2.14 -4.77
N LEU A 171 13.46 1.88 -5.59
CA LEU A 171 12.95 2.84 -6.56
C LEU A 171 11.59 3.37 -6.09
N ALA A 172 11.33 4.64 -6.40
CA ALA A 172 10.10 5.34 -6.02
C ALA A 172 9.17 5.48 -7.22
N GLN A 173 7.87 5.30 -6.99
CA GLN A 173 6.82 5.51 -7.98
C GLN A 173 5.76 6.48 -7.46
N PRO A 174 5.46 7.56 -8.18
CA PRO A 174 4.41 8.48 -7.79
C PRO A 174 3.04 7.82 -7.97
N TRP A 175 2.14 8.09 -7.02
CA TRP A 175 0.74 7.68 -7.08
C TRP A 175 -0.18 8.83 -6.67
N ASP A 176 -1.25 9.07 -7.41
CA ASP A 176 -2.32 10.01 -7.03
C ASP A 176 -3.44 9.25 -6.32
N PHE A 177 -3.56 9.41 -5.01
CA PHE A 177 -4.61 8.76 -4.23
C PHE A 177 -5.98 9.34 -4.57
N GLY A 178 -6.07 10.63 -4.89
CA GLY A 178 -7.30 11.16 -5.47
C GLY A 178 -8.48 11.28 -4.51
N GLN A 179 -8.31 11.12 -3.18
CA GLN A 179 -9.43 10.88 -2.26
C GLN A 179 -10.44 12.03 -2.13
N PHE A 180 -10.08 13.27 -2.50
CA PHE A 180 -10.98 14.44 -2.47
C PHE A 180 -11.52 14.84 -3.84
N GLU A 181 -11.38 13.98 -4.84
CA GLU A 181 -12.12 14.16 -6.09
C GLU A 181 -13.64 14.07 -5.82
N GLU A 182 -14.44 14.86 -6.55
CA GLU A 182 -15.86 15.17 -6.26
C GLU A 182 -16.75 13.95 -5.98
N ASP A 183 -16.51 12.85 -6.70
CA ASP A 183 -17.28 11.61 -6.68
C ASP A 183 -16.72 10.55 -5.72
N MET A 184 -15.54 10.74 -5.14
CA MET A 184 -14.84 9.68 -4.39
C MET A 184 -15.54 9.31 -3.10
N VAL A 185 -16.12 10.27 -2.37
CA VAL A 185 -16.87 9.97 -1.15
C VAL A 185 -18.05 9.05 -1.44
N ASP A 186 -18.80 9.35 -2.50
CA ASP A 186 -19.97 8.55 -2.88
C ASP A 186 -19.56 7.17 -3.40
N ILE A 187 -18.46 7.07 -4.15
CA ILE A 187 -17.89 5.79 -4.59
C ILE A 187 -17.42 4.95 -3.39
N CYS A 188 -16.79 5.57 -2.38
CA CYS A 188 -16.35 4.87 -1.17
C CYS A 188 -17.54 4.34 -0.37
N PHE A 189 -18.64 5.10 -0.25
CA PHE A 189 -19.86 4.58 0.40
C PHE A 189 -20.56 3.51 -0.45
N THR A 190 -20.55 3.62 -1.77
CA THR A 190 -21.03 2.57 -2.68
C THR A 190 -20.23 1.27 -2.48
N LEU A 191 -18.91 1.36 -2.32
CA LEU A 191 -18.04 0.22 -1.99
C LEU A 191 -18.47 -0.44 -0.67
N LEU A 192 -18.76 0.33 0.37
CA LEU A 192 -19.24 -0.20 1.65
C LEU A 192 -20.63 -0.86 1.51
N ASP A 193 -21.57 -0.23 0.79
CA ASP A 193 -22.90 -0.79 0.54
C ASP A 193 -22.83 -2.15 -0.17
N VAL A 194 -21.97 -2.25 -1.20
CA VAL A 194 -21.74 -3.50 -1.94
C VAL A 194 -21.09 -4.55 -1.02
N GLY A 195 -20.07 -4.17 -0.25
CA GLY A 195 -19.38 -5.08 0.68
C GLY A 195 -20.29 -5.63 1.79
N GLU A 196 -21.12 -4.80 2.41
CA GLU A 196 -22.07 -5.18 3.45
C GLU A 196 -23.14 -6.15 2.92
N HIS A 197 -23.68 -5.86 1.74
CA HIS A 197 -24.64 -6.73 1.08
C HIS A 197 -24.06 -8.12 0.82
N HIS A 198 -22.77 -8.20 0.46
CA HIS A 198 -22.06 -9.45 0.22
C HIS A 198 -21.80 -10.26 1.49
N GLN A 199 -21.45 -9.60 2.59
CA GLN A 199 -21.24 -10.26 3.89
C GLN A 199 -22.56 -10.75 4.52
N ARG A 200 -23.72 -10.48 3.88
CA ARG A 200 -25.08 -10.64 4.44
C ARG A 200 -25.24 -9.92 5.78
N ASP A 201 -24.40 -8.91 6.00
CA ASP A 201 -24.39 -8.09 7.18
C ASP A 201 -25.06 -6.77 6.83
N ASN A 202 -26.39 -6.74 6.91
CA ASN A 202 -27.16 -5.51 6.67
C ASN A 202 -27.11 -4.53 7.85
N ASN A 203 -26.17 -4.72 8.79
CA ASN A 203 -26.08 -3.91 9.98
C ASN A 203 -25.18 -2.67 9.77
N HIS A 204 -25.75 -1.63 9.16
CA HIS A 204 -25.09 -0.33 8.97
C HIS A 204 -24.53 0.31 10.27
N THR A 205 -24.90 -0.20 11.46
CA THR A 205 -24.28 0.26 12.72
C THR A 205 -22.81 -0.15 12.87
N GLN A 206 -22.35 -1.17 12.15
CA GLN A 206 -20.96 -1.60 12.18
C GLN A 206 -20.02 -0.58 11.54
N ARG A 207 -20.54 0.34 10.71
CA ARG A 207 -19.78 1.48 10.16
C ARG A 207 -19.19 2.42 11.21
N LYS A 208 -19.56 2.29 12.48
CA LYS A 208 -18.88 3.01 13.57
C LYS A 208 -17.49 2.48 13.90
N ASN A 209 -17.17 1.24 13.51
CA ASN A 209 -15.95 0.56 13.90
C ASN A 209 -14.90 0.61 12.76
N PRO A 210 -13.72 1.24 12.97
CA PRO A 210 -12.68 1.32 11.94
C PRO A 210 -12.10 -0.05 11.57
N ILE A 211 -12.08 -1.02 12.50
CA ILE A 211 -11.66 -2.42 12.23
C ILE A 211 -12.60 -3.04 11.21
N TYR A 212 -13.91 -2.87 11.38
CA TYR A 212 -14.91 -3.38 10.45
C TYR A 212 -14.74 -2.77 9.06
N ILE A 213 -14.59 -1.44 8.99
CA ILE A 213 -14.39 -0.73 7.72
C ILE A 213 -13.12 -1.20 7.01
N CYS A 214 -12.00 -1.33 7.72
CA CYS A 214 -10.75 -1.84 7.15
C CYS A 214 -10.91 -3.24 6.55
N ARG A 215 -11.58 -4.14 7.28
CA ARG A 215 -11.81 -5.52 6.82
C ARG A 215 -12.76 -5.57 5.61
N THR A 216 -13.82 -4.75 5.61
CA THR A 216 -14.75 -4.66 4.47
C THR A 216 -14.07 -4.10 3.23
N VAL A 217 -13.24 -3.06 3.37
CA VAL A 217 -12.48 -2.50 2.24
C VAL A 217 -11.47 -3.50 1.70
N ALA A 218 -10.72 -4.20 2.56
CA ALA A 218 -9.78 -5.22 2.15
C ALA A 218 -10.46 -6.38 1.40
N ALA A 219 -11.62 -6.85 1.90
CA ALA A 219 -12.42 -7.87 1.23
C ALA A 219 -12.86 -7.45 -0.19
N MET A 220 -13.28 -6.20 -0.36
CA MET A 220 -13.77 -5.69 -1.64
C MET A 220 -12.70 -5.59 -2.73
N LEU A 221 -11.43 -5.49 -2.35
CA LEU A 221 -10.35 -5.24 -3.32
C LEU A 221 -9.95 -6.47 -4.13
N ASN A 222 -9.84 -7.65 -3.50
CA ASN A 222 -9.36 -8.85 -4.19
C ASN A 222 -10.01 -10.17 -3.75
N CYS A 223 -11.08 -10.17 -2.92
CA CYS A 223 -11.71 -11.42 -2.48
C CYS A 223 -12.99 -11.73 -3.30
N ASP A 224 -13.06 -12.96 -3.83
CA ASP A 224 -14.13 -13.55 -4.67
C ASP A 224 -14.12 -13.10 -6.15
N GLU A 225 -13.98 -14.06 -7.07
CA GLU A 225 -13.70 -13.85 -8.51
C GLU A 225 -14.76 -13.01 -9.23
N SER A 226 -16.00 -13.04 -8.75
CA SER A 226 -17.13 -12.37 -9.42
C SER A 226 -17.34 -10.91 -9.01
N ARG A 227 -16.70 -10.43 -7.93
CA ARG A 227 -17.20 -9.26 -7.16
C ARG A 227 -16.12 -8.29 -6.63
N ARG A 228 -14.84 -8.56 -6.90
CA ARG A 228 -13.70 -7.71 -6.55
C ARG A 228 -13.64 -6.40 -7.35
N ILE A 229 -13.02 -5.35 -6.80
CA ILE A 229 -12.77 -4.09 -7.54
C ILE A 229 -11.71 -4.31 -8.61
N LEU A 230 -10.66 -5.08 -8.30
CA LEU A 230 -9.50 -5.27 -9.17
C LEU A 230 -9.28 -6.75 -9.44
N THR A 231 -9.01 -7.09 -10.69
CA THR A 231 -8.64 -8.45 -11.09
C THR A 231 -7.12 -8.61 -11.05
N GLU A 232 -6.62 -9.59 -10.31
CA GLU A 232 -5.23 -10.01 -10.38
C GLU A 232 -4.97 -10.84 -11.66
N CYS A 233 -3.83 -10.63 -12.31
CA CYS A 233 -3.44 -11.39 -13.49
C CYS A 233 -2.33 -12.38 -13.12
N GLU A 234 -2.69 -13.66 -13.01
CA GLU A 234 -1.73 -14.73 -12.68
C GLU A 234 -0.83 -15.13 -13.86
N THR A 235 -1.28 -14.90 -15.09
CA THR A 235 -0.58 -15.36 -16.32
C THR A 235 0.41 -14.34 -16.89
N GLY A 236 0.44 -13.11 -16.36
CA GLY A 236 1.19 -11.98 -16.95
C GLY A 236 0.66 -11.52 -18.32
N GLN A 237 -0.45 -12.09 -18.80
CA GLN A 237 -1.08 -11.73 -20.07
C GLN A 237 -2.38 -10.95 -19.83
N TYR A 238 -2.28 -9.63 -19.93
CA TYR A 238 -3.36 -8.70 -19.58
C TYR A 238 -4.31 -8.41 -20.76
N TYR A 239 -5.01 -9.44 -21.25
CA TYR A 239 -5.98 -9.27 -22.34
C TYR A 239 -7.17 -8.40 -21.91
N ASN A 240 -7.56 -7.42 -22.74
CA ASN A 240 -8.74 -6.57 -22.52
C ASN A 240 -8.74 -5.74 -21.20
N GLY A 241 -7.57 -5.47 -20.60
CA GLY A 241 -7.45 -4.65 -19.39
C GLY A 241 -6.27 -3.67 -19.42
N THR A 242 -6.07 -2.95 -18.31
CA THR A 242 -4.96 -2.03 -18.11
C THR A 242 -3.84 -2.71 -17.33
N LEU A 243 -2.61 -2.65 -17.84
CA LEU A 243 -1.42 -3.14 -17.12
C LEU A 243 -1.32 -2.46 -15.74
N PRO A 244 -1.04 -3.18 -14.65
CA PRO A 244 -0.90 -2.61 -13.30
C PRO A 244 0.10 -1.44 -13.25
N SER A 245 1.19 -1.53 -14.01
CA SER A 245 2.22 -0.49 -14.13
C SER A 245 1.76 0.78 -14.85
N LYS A 246 0.65 0.77 -15.62
CA LYS A 246 0.11 1.94 -16.33
C LYS A 246 -0.73 2.86 -15.46
N TRP A 247 -1.24 2.38 -14.33
CA TRP A 247 -2.02 3.20 -13.41
C TRP A 247 -1.17 4.33 -12.83
N LEU A 248 -1.77 5.52 -12.76
CA LEU A 248 -1.16 6.73 -12.18
C LEU A 248 -1.82 7.15 -10.86
N GLY A 249 -2.96 6.56 -10.53
CA GLY A 249 -3.76 6.93 -9.38
C GLY A 249 -4.99 6.04 -9.20
N SER A 250 -5.67 6.22 -8.07
CA SER A 250 -6.79 5.36 -7.65
C SER A 250 -8.14 5.78 -8.23
N SER A 251 -8.38 7.08 -8.39
CA SER A 251 -9.67 7.59 -8.86
C SER A 251 -10.11 7.04 -10.22
N PRO A 252 -9.25 6.89 -11.24
CA PRO A 252 -9.64 6.26 -12.50
C PRO A 252 -10.10 4.81 -12.36
N ILE A 253 -9.48 4.05 -11.45
CA ILE A 253 -9.83 2.64 -11.17
C ILE A 253 -11.22 2.59 -10.54
N LEU A 254 -11.45 3.38 -9.49
CA LEU A 254 -12.71 3.43 -8.76
C LEU A 254 -13.87 3.93 -9.63
N ARG A 255 -13.64 4.96 -10.45
CA ARG A 255 -14.61 5.44 -11.45
C ARG A 255 -14.95 4.38 -12.49
N GLN A 256 -13.94 3.66 -12.99
CA GLN A 256 -14.16 2.58 -13.95
C GLN A 256 -14.97 1.43 -13.35
N TRP A 257 -14.72 1.09 -12.08
CA TRP A 257 -15.48 0.07 -11.35
C TRP A 257 -16.96 0.46 -11.17
N VAL A 258 -17.27 1.70 -10.79
CA VAL A 258 -18.68 2.14 -10.70
C VAL A 258 -19.33 2.21 -12.08
N ALA A 259 -18.63 2.76 -13.08
CA ALA A 259 -19.14 2.85 -14.45
C ALA A 259 -19.40 1.47 -15.09
N SER A 260 -18.70 0.42 -14.65
CA SER A 260 -18.89 -0.96 -15.09
C SER A 260 -20.01 -1.70 -14.32
N GLN A 261 -20.84 -0.98 -13.56
CA GLN A 261 -21.85 -1.56 -12.65
C GLN A 261 -21.23 -2.43 -11.55
N CYS A 262 -20.15 -1.91 -10.94
CA CYS A 262 -19.40 -2.58 -9.88
C CYS A 262 -18.76 -3.91 -10.31
N LYS A 263 -18.42 -4.04 -11.60
CA LYS A 263 -17.71 -5.22 -12.12
C LYS A 263 -16.18 -5.04 -11.99
N PRO A 264 -15.42 -6.12 -11.76
CA PRO A 264 -13.97 -6.05 -11.61
C PRO A 264 -13.25 -5.32 -12.74
N VAL A 265 -12.30 -4.47 -12.37
CA VAL A 265 -11.42 -3.73 -13.27
C VAL A 265 -10.12 -4.51 -13.44
N GLY A 266 -9.82 -4.93 -14.67
CA GLY A 266 -8.53 -5.51 -15.02
C GLY A 266 -7.48 -4.40 -15.25
N TYR A 267 -6.30 -4.40 -14.62
CA TYR A 267 -5.76 -5.35 -13.64
C TYR A 267 -5.03 -4.65 -12.49
N GLY A 268 -4.82 -5.36 -11.38
CA GLY A 268 -4.08 -4.92 -10.21
C GLY A 268 -3.02 -5.94 -9.76
N GLN A 269 -2.01 -5.43 -9.05
CA GLN A 269 -0.99 -6.18 -8.30
C GLN A 269 -0.88 -5.55 -6.89
N CYS A 270 -0.08 -6.12 -5.99
CA CYS A 270 -0.05 -5.74 -4.56
C CYS A 270 -0.03 -4.22 -4.32
N TRP A 271 0.82 -3.47 -5.04
CA TRP A 271 0.89 -2.01 -4.89
C TRP A 271 -0.36 -1.27 -5.37
N VAL A 272 -1.05 -1.78 -6.40
CA VAL A 272 -2.30 -1.18 -6.88
C VAL A 272 -3.40 -1.40 -5.84
N PHE A 273 -3.50 -2.61 -5.28
CA PHE A 273 -4.44 -2.90 -4.20
C PHE A 273 -4.18 -1.99 -3.00
N ALA A 274 -2.92 -1.91 -2.54
CA ALA A 274 -2.54 -1.09 -1.40
C ALA A 274 -2.81 0.40 -1.62
N ALA A 275 -2.60 0.90 -2.84
CA ALA A 275 -2.82 2.31 -3.15
C ALA A 275 -4.31 2.67 -3.23
N VAL A 276 -5.14 1.80 -3.83
CA VAL A 276 -6.60 1.98 -3.84
C VAL A 276 -7.16 1.87 -2.42
N MET A 277 -6.71 0.89 -1.63
CA MET A 277 -7.09 0.77 -0.21
C MET A 277 -6.77 2.04 0.58
N CYS A 278 -5.55 2.56 0.44
CA CYS A 278 -5.13 3.80 1.08
C CYS A 278 -6.05 4.97 0.71
N SER A 279 -6.44 5.08 -0.56
CA SER A 279 -7.31 6.15 -1.05
C SER A 279 -8.70 6.09 -0.42
N VAL A 280 -9.29 4.90 -0.37
CA VAL A 280 -10.61 4.67 0.24
C VAL A 280 -10.56 4.95 1.74
N LEU A 281 -9.56 4.44 2.46
CA LEU A 281 -9.48 4.62 3.91
C LEU A 281 -9.20 6.09 4.29
N ARG A 282 -8.33 6.79 3.55
CA ARG A 282 -8.12 8.24 3.72
C ARG A 282 -9.41 9.03 3.45
N CYS A 283 -10.14 8.69 2.38
CA CYS A 283 -11.43 9.30 2.05
C CYS A 283 -12.44 9.18 3.20
N LEU A 284 -12.52 8.01 3.83
CA LEU A 284 -13.42 7.74 4.95
C LEU A 284 -12.95 8.37 6.27
N GLY A 285 -11.71 8.87 6.34
CA GLY A 285 -11.13 9.54 7.50
C GLY A 285 -10.27 8.66 8.40
N ILE A 286 -9.84 7.48 7.94
CA ILE A 286 -8.93 6.58 8.67
C ILE A 286 -7.49 6.87 8.24
N PRO A 287 -6.59 7.34 9.14
CA PRO A 287 -5.22 7.65 8.74
C PRO A 287 -4.51 6.40 8.24
N THR A 288 -4.01 6.44 7.01
CA THR A 288 -3.47 5.25 6.34
C THR A 288 -2.22 5.60 5.53
N ARG A 289 -1.21 4.73 5.57
CA ARG A 289 -0.01 4.80 4.73
C ARG A 289 0.22 3.50 3.96
N VAL A 290 0.93 3.60 2.83
CA VAL A 290 1.38 2.45 2.04
C VAL A 290 2.75 2.03 2.54
N VAL A 291 2.97 0.73 2.69
CA VAL A 291 4.22 0.14 3.19
C VAL A 291 4.71 -0.89 2.19
N THR A 292 6.01 -0.87 1.90
CA THR A 292 6.69 -1.87 1.08
C THR A 292 7.69 -2.63 1.94
N GLY A 293 7.64 -3.96 1.94
CA GLY A 293 8.70 -4.81 2.50
C GLY A 293 9.47 -5.50 1.39
N PHE A 294 10.78 -5.63 1.54
CA PHE A 294 11.64 -6.34 0.58
C PHE A 294 12.02 -7.73 1.10
N THR A 295 12.27 -8.65 0.19
CA THR A 295 12.51 -10.06 0.49
C THR A 295 11.37 -10.61 1.37
N TRP A 296 10.16 -10.67 0.81
CA TRP A 296 8.94 -10.98 1.54
C TRP A 296 8.57 -12.46 1.43
N ALA A 297 8.37 -13.15 2.55
CA ALA A 297 7.90 -14.53 2.53
C ALA A 297 6.38 -14.57 2.33
N HIS A 298 5.94 -14.91 1.11
CA HIS A 298 4.52 -14.96 0.76
C HIS A 298 3.97 -16.39 0.88
N ASN A 299 2.70 -16.54 1.25
CA ASN A 299 1.98 -17.82 1.35
C ASN A 299 2.69 -18.91 2.18
N THR A 300 3.44 -18.54 3.22
CA THR A 300 4.12 -19.53 4.08
C THR A 300 3.17 -20.30 5.00
N THR A 301 1.87 -20.00 4.99
CA THR A 301 0.87 -20.61 5.89
C THR A 301 1.28 -20.56 7.36
N SER A 302 1.83 -19.42 7.80
CA SER A 302 2.39 -19.20 9.15
C SER A 302 3.68 -19.98 9.48
N SER A 303 4.36 -20.56 8.49
CA SER A 303 5.69 -21.16 8.67
C SER A 303 6.79 -20.10 8.74
N LEU A 304 7.74 -20.28 9.67
CA LEU A 304 8.98 -19.48 9.78
C LEU A 304 10.12 -19.98 8.87
N SER A 305 9.80 -20.86 7.93
CA SER A 305 10.73 -21.31 6.89
C SER A 305 10.07 -21.27 5.52
N VAL A 306 10.87 -20.92 4.52
CA VAL A 306 10.51 -20.98 3.10
C VAL A 306 11.68 -21.58 2.33
N ASP A 307 11.39 -22.43 1.35
CA ASP A 307 12.42 -23.12 0.58
C ASP A 307 12.50 -22.53 -0.84
N GLU A 308 13.71 -22.34 -1.35
CA GLU A 308 13.97 -22.12 -2.78
C GLU A 308 14.73 -23.32 -3.36
N TYR A 309 14.40 -23.71 -4.58
CA TYR A 309 14.97 -24.87 -5.25
C TYR A 309 15.69 -24.44 -6.51
N TYR A 310 16.92 -24.88 -6.69
CA TYR A 310 17.73 -24.61 -7.88
C TYR A 310 18.24 -25.92 -8.48
N ASP A 311 18.51 -25.93 -9.78
CA ASP A 311 19.29 -27.01 -10.39
C ASP A 311 20.81 -26.82 -10.15
N GLU A 312 21.60 -27.78 -10.62
CA GLU A 312 23.07 -27.72 -10.55
C GLU A 312 23.69 -26.60 -11.40
N ASP A 313 22.90 -25.96 -12.25
CA ASP A 313 23.29 -24.82 -13.09
C ASP A 313 22.97 -23.47 -12.44
N GLY A 314 22.34 -23.49 -11.26
CA GLY A 314 21.93 -22.28 -10.53
C GLY A 314 20.66 -21.64 -11.07
N THR A 315 19.84 -22.38 -11.81
CA THR A 315 18.53 -21.94 -12.31
C THR A 315 17.47 -22.17 -11.25
N LEU A 316 16.69 -21.14 -10.89
CA LEU A 316 15.56 -21.30 -9.97
C LEU A 316 14.49 -22.18 -10.60
N LEU A 317 14.08 -23.21 -9.88
CA LEU A 317 13.06 -24.18 -10.29
C LEU A 317 11.71 -23.81 -9.67
N ILE A 318 10.65 -23.93 -10.48
CA ILE A 318 9.27 -23.79 -9.99
C ILE A 318 8.81 -25.14 -9.46
N GLN A 319 8.68 -25.27 -8.15
CA GLN A 319 7.92 -26.36 -7.54
C GLN A 319 6.45 -25.99 -7.40
N ASP A 320 5.58 -26.99 -7.33
CA ASP A 320 4.12 -26.85 -7.11
C ASP A 320 3.80 -26.47 -5.64
N LYS A 321 4.56 -25.52 -5.09
CA LYS A 321 4.41 -24.97 -3.76
C LYS A 321 3.99 -23.50 -3.88
N SER A 322 2.99 -23.11 -3.10
CA SER A 322 2.49 -21.73 -3.11
C SER A 322 3.36 -20.75 -2.32
N ALA A 323 4.12 -21.23 -1.33
CA ALA A 323 5.03 -20.42 -0.52
C ALA A 323 6.28 -20.00 -1.31
N ARG A 324 6.56 -18.69 -1.41
CA ARG A 324 7.69 -18.15 -2.19
C ARG A 324 8.24 -16.87 -1.58
N VAL A 325 9.50 -16.56 -1.87
CA VAL A 325 10.10 -15.26 -1.52
C VAL A 325 9.89 -14.28 -2.65
N TRP A 326 9.09 -13.25 -2.40
CA TRP A 326 8.89 -12.13 -3.30
C TRP A 326 10.03 -11.12 -3.11
N THR A 327 10.47 -10.47 -4.18
CA THR A 327 11.48 -9.42 -4.10
C THR A 327 10.98 -8.23 -3.30
N PHE A 328 9.71 -7.85 -3.50
CA PHE A 328 9.02 -6.90 -2.66
C PHE A 328 7.53 -7.23 -2.56
N HIS A 329 6.90 -6.76 -1.49
CA HIS A 329 5.46 -6.81 -1.29
C HIS A 329 4.96 -5.49 -0.72
N VAL A 330 3.73 -5.10 -1.07
CA VAL A 330 3.16 -3.81 -0.69
C VAL A 330 1.81 -4.02 0.01
N TRP A 331 1.65 -3.42 1.18
CA TRP A 331 0.42 -3.46 2.00
C TRP A 331 0.15 -2.07 2.61
N ASN A 332 -0.80 -1.98 3.55
CA ASN A 332 -1.12 -0.74 4.25
C ASN A 332 -0.93 -0.84 5.76
N GLU A 333 -0.60 0.29 6.38
CA GLU A 333 -0.80 0.48 7.80
C GLU A 333 -1.92 1.49 8.04
N CYS A 334 -2.87 1.13 8.90
CA CYS A 334 -4.02 1.96 9.28
C CYS A 334 -3.90 2.33 10.77
N TRP A 335 -4.05 3.60 11.11
CA TRP A 335 -3.97 4.07 12.49
C TRP A 335 -5.33 3.97 13.19
N MET A 336 -5.41 3.20 14.27
CA MET A 336 -6.60 3.13 15.12
C MET A 336 -6.28 2.58 16.51
N ALA A 337 -7.17 2.88 17.47
CA ALA A 337 -7.25 2.20 18.75
C ALA A 337 -7.79 0.78 18.58
N ARG A 338 -7.32 -0.15 19.41
CA ARG A 338 -7.78 -1.54 19.43
C ARG A 338 -8.59 -1.81 20.70
N ALA A 339 -9.82 -1.30 20.73
CA ALA A 339 -10.74 -1.47 21.86
C ALA A 339 -11.13 -2.93 22.12
N ASP A 340 -10.96 -3.79 21.11
CA ASP A 340 -11.10 -5.25 21.17
C ASP A 340 -9.90 -5.96 21.81
N LEU A 341 -8.75 -5.28 21.93
CA LEU A 341 -7.51 -5.83 22.48
C LEU A 341 -6.98 -5.00 23.68
N GLN A 342 -5.81 -5.38 24.18
CA GLN A 342 -5.06 -4.58 25.16
C GLN A 342 -4.61 -3.25 24.55
N SER A 343 -4.62 -2.18 25.35
CA SER A 343 -4.31 -0.81 24.92
C SER A 343 -2.95 -0.67 24.21
N LYS A 344 -1.95 -1.49 24.59
CA LYS A 344 -0.62 -1.53 23.97
C LYS A 344 -0.61 -1.87 22.48
N TYR A 345 -1.71 -2.44 21.94
CA TYR A 345 -1.84 -2.80 20.53
C TYR A 345 -2.55 -1.72 19.69
N SER A 346 -2.90 -0.58 20.29
CA SER A 346 -3.36 0.59 19.55
C SER A 346 -2.22 1.23 18.74
N GLY A 347 -2.56 1.96 17.69
CA GLY A 347 -1.61 2.60 16.78
C GLY A 347 -1.69 2.00 15.38
N TRP A 348 -0.54 1.77 14.74
CA TRP A 348 -0.48 1.22 13.39
C TRP A 348 -0.90 -0.25 13.34
N GLN A 349 -1.82 -0.54 12.43
CA GLN A 349 -2.32 -1.89 12.14
C GLN A 349 -1.99 -2.26 10.69
N ALA A 350 -1.25 -3.34 10.47
CA ALA A 350 -0.95 -3.85 9.15
C ALA A 350 -2.19 -4.51 8.53
N LEU A 351 -2.51 -4.14 7.30
CA LEU A 351 -3.66 -4.59 6.53
C LEU A 351 -3.23 -4.85 5.08
N ASP A 352 -3.44 -6.07 4.60
CA ASP A 352 -3.04 -6.49 3.25
C ASP A 352 -4.24 -7.07 2.52
N ALA A 353 -4.66 -6.40 1.44
CA ALA A 353 -5.76 -6.81 0.58
C ALA A 353 -5.35 -7.79 -0.53
N THR A 354 -4.05 -8.06 -0.69
CA THR A 354 -3.55 -9.03 -1.65
C THR A 354 -4.01 -10.43 -1.22
N CYS A 355 -4.47 -11.23 -2.18
CA CYS A 355 -5.01 -12.55 -1.87
C CYS A 355 -3.87 -13.44 -1.34
N GLN A 356 -4.05 -14.03 -0.16
CA GLN A 356 -3.14 -15.00 0.42
C GLN A 356 -3.84 -16.36 0.54
N GLU A 357 -3.11 -17.43 0.30
CA GLU A 357 -3.59 -18.79 0.56
C GLU A 357 -3.66 -19.04 2.07
N LYS A 358 -4.87 -19.19 2.58
CA LYS A 358 -5.13 -19.48 3.99
C LYS A 358 -5.96 -20.73 4.15
N SER A 359 -5.66 -21.48 5.22
CA SER A 359 -6.41 -22.69 5.57
C SER A 359 -7.86 -22.36 5.98
N LYS A 360 -8.11 -21.21 6.62
CA LYS A 360 -9.42 -20.73 7.06
C LYS A 360 -9.48 -19.20 7.06
N GLY A 361 -10.68 -18.65 6.87
CA GLY A 361 -10.94 -17.21 6.93
C GLY A 361 -10.87 -16.51 5.58
N PRO A 362 -11.02 -15.17 5.55
CA PRO A 362 -10.90 -14.40 4.32
C PRO A 362 -9.46 -14.43 3.80
N SER A 363 -9.28 -14.31 2.47
CA SER A 363 -7.95 -14.39 1.85
C SER A 363 -7.07 -13.15 2.07
N PHE A 364 -7.63 -12.02 2.48
CA PHE A 364 -6.87 -10.83 2.90
C PHE A 364 -6.37 -10.97 4.36
N CYS A 365 -5.33 -10.22 4.76
CA CYS A 365 -4.76 -10.22 6.12
C CYS A 365 -5.03 -8.93 6.90
N GLY A 366 -5.34 -9.06 8.19
CA GLY A 366 -5.39 -7.95 9.15
C GLY A 366 -6.80 -7.43 9.48
N PRO A 367 -6.91 -6.33 10.26
CA PRO A 367 -5.83 -5.47 10.76
C PRO A 367 -5.01 -6.11 11.90
N ALA A 368 -3.71 -6.28 11.69
CA ALA A 368 -2.76 -6.87 12.62
C ALA A 368 -1.99 -5.76 13.37
N PRO A 369 -1.97 -5.70 14.71
CA PRO A 369 -1.17 -4.69 15.39
C PRO A 369 0.31 -4.84 15.07
N VAL A 370 0.94 -3.77 14.56
CA VAL A 370 2.39 -3.77 14.24
C VAL A 370 3.22 -4.09 15.49
N GLN A 371 2.77 -3.59 16.65
CA GLN A 371 3.36 -3.94 17.94
C GLN A 371 3.25 -5.43 18.27
N ALA A 372 2.13 -6.10 17.96
CA ALA A 372 1.99 -7.54 18.22
C ALA A 372 2.88 -8.38 17.29
N ILE A 373 3.05 -7.93 16.05
CA ILE A 373 4.00 -8.53 15.10
C ILE A 373 5.41 -8.41 15.69
N LYS A 374 5.86 -7.22 16.08
CA LYS A 374 7.19 -7.03 16.67
C LYS A 374 7.48 -7.90 17.89
N GLU A 375 6.49 -8.10 18.76
CA GLU A 375 6.63 -8.86 19.99
C GLU A 375 6.42 -10.38 19.83
N GLY A 376 6.12 -10.86 18.61
CA GLY A 376 5.84 -12.28 18.36
C GLY A 376 4.61 -12.80 19.13
N ASP A 377 3.60 -11.94 19.30
CA ASP A 377 2.31 -12.29 19.91
C ASP A 377 1.35 -12.85 18.84
N THR A 378 1.76 -13.96 18.22
CA THR A 378 1.14 -14.58 17.03
C THR A 378 -0.32 -15.00 17.20
N GLU A 379 -0.80 -15.18 18.42
CA GLU A 379 -2.19 -15.50 18.77
C GLU A 379 -3.13 -14.30 18.77
N VAL A 380 -2.61 -13.08 18.67
CA VAL A 380 -3.41 -11.86 18.66
C VAL A 380 -4.12 -11.72 17.31
N ASP A 381 -5.42 -11.47 17.36
CA ASP A 381 -6.19 -11.18 16.15
C ASP A 381 -5.86 -9.77 15.61
N TYR A 382 -5.82 -9.56 14.30
CA TYR A 382 -6.07 -10.52 13.22
C TYR A 382 -4.77 -10.84 12.49
N ASP A 383 -4.56 -12.10 12.09
CA ASP A 383 -3.49 -12.53 11.18
C ASP A 383 -2.06 -12.11 11.59
N VAL A 384 -1.80 -11.82 12.87
CA VAL A 384 -0.45 -11.44 13.36
C VAL A 384 0.57 -12.52 13.02
N CYS A 385 0.18 -13.80 13.13
CA CYS A 385 1.03 -14.92 12.77
C CYS A 385 1.49 -14.90 11.30
N ASN A 386 0.61 -14.52 10.36
CA ASN A 386 0.96 -14.47 8.94
C ASN A 386 1.95 -13.34 8.64
N PHE A 387 1.70 -12.13 9.18
CA PHE A 387 2.65 -11.02 9.05
C PHE A 387 3.98 -11.33 9.72
N PHE A 388 3.95 -11.92 10.93
CA PHE A 388 5.15 -12.30 11.66
C PHE A 388 6.00 -13.30 10.88
N ALA A 389 5.37 -14.32 10.31
CA ALA A 389 6.05 -15.30 9.48
C ALA A 389 6.63 -14.67 8.21
N ALA A 390 5.89 -13.81 7.55
CA ALA A 390 6.34 -13.18 6.31
C ALA A 390 7.57 -12.28 6.47
N VAL A 391 7.76 -11.66 7.65
CA VAL A 391 8.90 -10.78 7.95
C VAL A 391 10.05 -11.45 8.72
N ASN A 392 9.86 -12.67 9.22
CA ASN A 392 10.88 -13.37 10.03
C ASN A 392 11.24 -14.77 9.49
N ALA A 393 10.62 -15.21 8.39
CA ALA A 393 10.95 -16.51 7.81
C ALA A 393 12.41 -16.56 7.34
N LYS A 394 13.03 -17.73 7.53
CA LYS A 394 14.34 -18.05 6.97
C LYS A 394 14.16 -18.75 5.63
N CYS A 395 14.88 -18.30 4.62
CA CYS A 395 14.91 -18.97 3.34
C CYS A 395 16.05 -19.99 3.30
N GLN A 396 15.71 -21.27 3.11
CA GLN A 396 16.67 -22.35 2.89
C GLN A 396 16.76 -22.63 1.39
N VAL A 397 17.99 -22.74 0.88
CA VAL A 397 18.23 -23.08 -0.52
C VAL A 397 18.53 -24.57 -0.63
N TRP A 398 17.90 -25.21 -1.61
CA TRP A 398 18.06 -26.61 -1.97
C TRP A 398 18.51 -26.73 -3.42
N ILE A 399 19.47 -27.60 -3.69
CA ILE A 399 19.95 -27.90 -5.03
C ILE A 399 19.43 -29.29 -5.44
N GLN A 400 18.66 -29.33 -6.50
CA GLN A 400 18.21 -30.56 -7.17
C GLN A 400 19.30 -31.05 -8.11
N LYS A 401 19.80 -32.25 -7.84
CA LYS A 401 20.76 -32.95 -8.68
C LYS A 401 20.09 -33.61 -9.88
N ALA A 402 20.88 -33.99 -10.87
CA ALA A 402 20.41 -34.73 -12.05
C ALA A 402 19.71 -36.08 -11.74
N ASP A 403 19.92 -36.65 -10.55
CA ASP A 403 19.24 -37.87 -10.06
C ASP A 403 17.98 -37.58 -9.23
N ASP A 404 17.47 -36.34 -9.30
CA ASP A 404 16.35 -35.80 -8.53
C ASP A 404 16.55 -35.75 -7.01
N THR A 405 17.78 -35.99 -6.52
CA THR A 405 18.07 -35.82 -5.09
C THR A 405 18.24 -34.34 -4.73
N LEU A 406 17.68 -33.96 -3.57
CA LEU A 406 17.80 -32.60 -3.02
C LEU A 406 18.92 -32.54 -2.00
N LYS A 407 19.84 -31.58 -2.15
CA LYS A 407 20.86 -31.27 -1.15
C LYS A 407 20.73 -29.82 -0.65
N PRO A 408 20.85 -29.57 0.66
CA PRO A 408 20.88 -28.20 1.17
C PRO A 408 22.16 -27.51 0.69
N ALA A 409 22.04 -26.26 0.27
CA ALA A 409 23.19 -25.43 -0.04
C ALA A 409 23.77 -24.80 1.23
N LEU A 410 25.11 -24.70 1.28
CA LEU A 410 25.85 -24.04 2.35
C LEU A 410 26.07 -22.56 2.01
N GLY A 411 26.02 -21.69 3.03
CA GLY A 411 26.34 -20.25 2.91
C GLY A 411 25.20 -19.34 2.46
N SER A 412 23.97 -19.86 2.29
CA SER A 412 22.88 -19.16 1.59
C SER A 412 21.65 -18.85 2.47
N ILE A 413 21.82 -18.45 3.72
CA ILE A 413 20.67 -18.07 4.55
C ILE A 413 20.22 -16.67 4.15
N LYS A 414 19.05 -16.55 3.51
CA LYS A 414 18.40 -15.26 3.23
C LYS A 414 17.36 -14.98 4.31
N TYR A 415 17.48 -13.82 4.95
CA TYR A 415 16.50 -13.32 5.92
C TYR A 415 15.42 -12.52 5.20
N THR A 416 14.18 -12.64 5.66
CA THR A 416 13.02 -11.96 5.07
C THR A 416 12.68 -10.68 5.82
N GLY A 417 11.84 -9.83 5.21
CA GLY A 417 11.29 -8.64 5.83
C GLY A 417 12.29 -7.51 6.02
N ASN A 418 13.13 -7.24 5.03
CA ASN A 418 14.16 -6.21 5.09
C ASN A 418 13.68 -4.87 4.52
N ASN A 419 14.29 -3.77 4.97
CA ASN A 419 14.07 -2.40 4.51
C ASN A 419 12.58 -2.06 4.35
N ILE A 420 11.77 -2.38 5.36
CA ILE A 420 10.34 -2.09 5.37
C ILE A 420 10.17 -0.57 5.31
N SER A 421 9.57 -0.07 4.25
CA SER A 421 9.68 1.31 3.81
C SER A 421 8.32 1.97 3.62
N THR A 422 8.22 3.25 3.97
CA THR A 422 7.06 4.08 3.70
C THR A 422 7.47 5.51 3.33
N LYS A 423 6.53 6.31 2.84
CA LYS A 423 6.79 7.72 2.53
C LYS A 423 6.86 8.50 3.84
N SER A 424 7.94 9.26 4.04
CA SER A 424 8.09 10.11 5.20
C SER A 424 7.05 11.23 5.25
N VAL A 425 6.68 11.64 6.46
CA VAL A 425 5.84 12.82 6.71
C VAL A 425 6.52 14.07 6.14
N ASP A 426 5.74 14.93 5.47
CA ASP A 426 6.16 16.22 4.89
C ASP A 426 7.32 16.14 3.89
N SER A 427 7.63 14.96 3.35
CA SER A 427 8.74 14.80 2.41
C SER A 427 8.51 13.64 1.43
N GLU A 428 9.23 13.68 0.31
CA GLU A 428 9.22 12.63 -0.72
C GLU A 428 10.26 11.53 -0.46
N ARG A 429 10.92 11.55 0.71
CA ARG A 429 11.95 10.58 1.08
C ARG A 429 11.33 9.25 1.55
N CYS A 430 12.12 8.20 1.33
CA CYS A 430 11.88 6.88 1.89
C CYS A 430 12.24 6.86 3.37
N GLU A 431 11.30 6.45 4.21
CA GLU A 431 11.47 6.22 5.64
C GLU A 431 11.52 4.71 5.90
N ASP A 432 12.58 4.24 6.56
CA ASP A 432 12.71 2.86 7.01
C ASP A 432 12.03 2.67 8.37
N ILE A 433 11.03 1.80 8.38
CA ILE A 433 10.21 1.43 9.54
C ILE A 433 10.41 -0.05 9.94
N THR A 434 11.46 -0.72 9.49
CA THR A 434 11.78 -2.13 9.81
C THR A 434 11.82 -2.38 11.32
N HIS A 435 12.37 -1.42 12.07
CA HIS A 435 12.45 -1.45 13.53
C HIS A 435 11.09 -1.47 14.23
N ASN A 436 9.99 -1.16 13.54
CA ASN A 436 8.64 -1.28 14.06
C ASN A 436 8.08 -2.70 13.94
N TYR A 437 8.64 -3.53 13.04
CA TYR A 437 8.18 -4.88 12.75
C TYR A 437 9.05 -5.98 13.35
N LYS A 438 10.37 -5.77 13.46
CA LYS A 438 11.30 -6.74 14.03
C LYS A 438 12.43 -6.06 14.82
N TYR A 439 13.03 -6.82 15.73
CA TYR A 439 14.24 -6.41 16.44
C TYR A 439 15.47 -6.58 15.53
N PRO A 440 16.58 -5.88 15.79
CA PRO A 440 17.80 -6.03 15.01
C PRO A 440 18.30 -7.47 14.98
N GLU A 441 18.72 -7.93 13.81
CA GLU A 441 19.22 -9.29 13.60
C GLU A 441 20.45 -9.57 14.47
N GLY A 442 20.48 -10.74 15.09
CA GLY A 442 21.50 -11.18 16.04
C GLY A 442 21.30 -10.68 17.48
N SER A 443 20.34 -9.78 17.74
CA SER A 443 20.06 -9.27 19.08
C SER A 443 19.47 -10.33 20.02
N LEU A 444 19.56 -10.11 21.33
CA LEU A 444 18.93 -10.99 22.32
C LEU A 444 17.40 -10.96 22.20
N GLN A 445 16.84 -9.78 21.97
CA GLN A 445 15.39 -9.57 21.84
C GLN A 445 14.83 -10.32 20.63
N GLU A 446 15.52 -10.28 19.48
CA GLU A 446 15.13 -11.05 18.31
C GLU A 446 15.05 -12.55 18.64
N LYS A 447 16.09 -13.11 19.26
CA LYS A 447 16.13 -14.53 19.64
C LYS A 447 14.98 -14.89 20.58
N GLU A 448 14.74 -14.07 21.61
CA GLU A 448 13.66 -14.29 22.58
C GLU A 448 12.27 -14.29 21.91
N VAL A 449 12.04 -13.34 20.99
CA VAL A 449 10.79 -13.20 20.24
C VAL A 449 10.59 -14.37 19.27
N LEU A 450 11.62 -14.76 18.52
CA LEU A 450 11.57 -15.90 17.61
C LEU A 450 11.31 -17.21 18.37
N ASP A 451 12.01 -17.44 19.49
CA ASP A 451 11.82 -18.63 20.33
C ASP A 451 10.43 -18.69 20.95
N LYS A 452 9.88 -17.52 21.32
CA LYS A 452 8.51 -17.39 21.81
C LYS A 452 7.50 -17.75 20.71
N ALA A 453 7.63 -17.16 19.53
CA ALA A 453 6.73 -17.39 18.40
C ALA A 453 6.78 -18.85 17.92
N TYR A 454 7.98 -19.42 17.77
CA TYR A 454 8.18 -20.81 17.35
C TYR A 454 7.51 -21.80 18.31
N ARG A 455 7.68 -21.60 19.63
CA ARG A 455 7.01 -22.41 20.66
C ARG A 455 5.50 -22.33 20.61
N LYS A 456 4.93 -21.20 20.18
CA LYS A 456 3.48 -21.02 20.03
C LYS A 456 2.96 -21.65 18.74
N ILE A 457 3.62 -21.41 17.61
CA ILE A 457 3.24 -21.97 16.31
C ILE A 457 3.25 -23.51 16.36
N LYS A 458 4.30 -24.11 16.93
CA LYS A 458 4.38 -25.59 17.09
C LYS A 458 3.27 -26.19 17.95
N LYS A 459 2.70 -25.44 18.89
CA LYS A 459 1.56 -25.90 19.72
C LYS A 459 0.23 -25.86 18.97
N LEU A 460 0.13 -25.06 17.90
CA LEU A 460 -1.07 -24.89 17.11
C LEU A 460 -1.16 -25.88 15.94
N GLU A 461 -0.05 -26.53 15.57
CA GLU A 461 -0.04 -27.61 14.58
C GLU A 461 -0.77 -28.86 15.12
N PRO A 462 -1.82 -29.36 14.43
CA PRO A 462 -2.50 -30.59 14.84
C PRO A 462 -1.55 -31.78 14.71
N THR A 463 -1.55 -32.66 15.72
CA THR A 463 -0.77 -33.91 15.84
C THR A 463 -1.18 -34.98 14.81
N SER A 464 -1.18 -34.66 13.51
CA SER A 464 -1.57 -35.58 12.43
C SER A 464 -0.49 -35.80 11.37
N SER A 465 0.77 -35.44 11.64
CA SER A 465 1.92 -35.95 10.88
C SER A 465 2.92 -36.60 11.83
N SER A 466 2.65 -37.85 12.19
CA SER A 466 3.66 -38.76 12.73
C SER A 466 4.65 -39.14 11.63
N SER A 467 5.51 -38.21 11.27
CA SER A 467 6.84 -38.50 10.75
C SER A 467 7.82 -37.90 11.74
N GLU A 468 8.27 -38.73 12.69
CA GLU A 468 9.42 -38.47 13.56
C GLU A 468 10.73 -38.47 12.76
N THR A 469 10.81 -37.66 11.70
CA THR A 469 12.06 -37.33 11.02
C THR A 469 12.47 -35.93 11.45
N GLN A 470 13.22 -35.89 12.55
CA GLN A 470 14.21 -34.87 12.91
C GLN A 470 13.98 -33.44 12.38
N PHE A 471 13.06 -32.69 12.98
CA PHE A 471 13.16 -31.22 13.02
C PHE A 471 13.51 -30.81 14.46
N SER A 472 14.76 -31.13 14.81
CA SER A 472 15.41 -30.75 16.05
C SER A 472 16.10 -29.41 15.86
N SER A 473 15.94 -28.55 16.86
CA SER A 473 16.66 -27.29 17.13
C SER A 473 16.25 -26.06 16.32
N ILE A 474 15.99 -24.97 17.06
CA ILE A 474 16.39 -23.62 16.66
C ILE A 474 17.77 -23.79 16.00
N PRO A 475 18.02 -23.30 14.77
CA PRO A 475 19.38 -23.22 14.27
C PRO A 475 20.08 -22.15 15.11
N THR A 476 20.49 -22.52 16.32
CA THR A 476 21.80 -22.18 16.83
C THR A 476 22.71 -22.55 15.68
N ALA A 477 23.45 -21.59 15.13
CA ALA A 477 24.41 -21.85 14.08
C ALA A 477 25.20 -23.10 14.47
N LEU A 478 24.85 -24.24 13.86
CA LEU A 478 25.80 -25.32 13.75
C LEU A 478 26.86 -24.69 12.87
N GLU A 479 27.97 -24.30 13.50
CA GLU A 479 29.24 -24.04 12.84
C GLU A 479 29.63 -25.37 12.15
N GLU A 480 28.91 -25.75 11.11
CA GLU A 480 29.46 -26.64 10.11
C GLU A 480 30.68 -25.90 9.58
N PRO A 481 31.87 -26.53 9.56
CA PRO A 481 33.05 -25.87 9.05
C PRO A 481 32.79 -25.59 7.56
N VAL A 482 32.43 -24.35 7.25
CA VAL A 482 32.26 -23.86 5.89
C VAL A 482 33.64 -23.88 5.25
N ASN A 483 33.97 -25.04 4.67
CA ASN A 483 35.30 -25.34 4.13
C ASN A 483 35.62 -24.43 2.94
N LEU A 484 34.59 -24.01 2.20
CA LEU A 484 34.68 -23.07 1.09
C LEU A 484 33.64 -21.97 1.27
N PHE A 485 34.00 -20.74 0.95
CA PHE A 485 33.11 -19.57 1.01
C PHE A 485 33.04 -18.93 -0.39
N ILE A 486 31.83 -18.55 -0.81
CA ILE A 486 31.61 -17.80 -2.06
C ILE A 486 31.02 -16.44 -1.70
N HIS A 487 31.59 -15.39 -2.29
CA HIS A 487 31.03 -14.05 -2.27
C HIS A 487 30.76 -13.59 -3.70
N LEU A 488 29.49 -13.38 -4.03
CA LEU A 488 29.07 -12.85 -5.33
C LEU A 488 28.72 -11.38 -5.14
N GLN A 489 29.38 -10.50 -5.89
CA GLN A 489 29.14 -9.06 -5.83
C GLN A 489 28.84 -8.51 -7.21
N SER A 490 27.83 -7.63 -7.25
CA SER A 490 27.54 -6.78 -8.38
C SER A 490 26.96 -5.45 -7.91
N LYS A 491 26.66 -4.54 -8.84
CA LYS A 491 25.95 -3.31 -8.50
C LYS A 491 24.48 -3.65 -8.26
N SER A 492 23.92 -3.19 -7.13
CA SER A 492 22.50 -3.40 -6.78
C SER A 492 21.54 -2.76 -7.78
N SER A 493 21.97 -1.72 -8.48
CA SER A 493 21.25 -1.13 -9.60
C SER A 493 22.16 -0.73 -10.76
N LEU A 494 21.59 -0.79 -11.97
CA LEU A 494 22.25 -0.44 -13.23
C LEU A 494 21.28 0.33 -14.13
N LEU A 495 21.79 1.23 -14.96
CA LEU A 495 20.95 1.87 -15.97
C LEU A 495 20.71 0.90 -17.13
N LEU A 496 19.49 0.91 -17.65
CA LEU A 496 19.13 0.12 -18.83
C LEU A 496 20.10 0.39 -19.99
N GLY A 497 20.61 -0.68 -20.59
CA GLY A 497 21.59 -0.61 -21.70
C GLY A 497 23.04 -0.81 -21.28
N GLN A 498 23.34 -1.04 -20.00
CA GLN A 498 24.70 -1.29 -19.49
C GLN A 498 24.98 -2.79 -19.32
N ASP A 499 26.23 -3.22 -19.48
CA ASP A 499 26.61 -4.58 -19.11
C ASP A 499 26.67 -4.71 -17.58
N ILE A 500 26.34 -5.90 -17.06
CA ILE A 500 26.32 -6.17 -15.60
C ILE A 500 27.70 -6.66 -15.18
N PRO A 501 28.51 -5.91 -14.43
CA PRO A 501 29.77 -6.40 -13.93
C PRO A 501 29.57 -7.42 -12.80
N LEU A 502 30.35 -8.50 -12.80
CA LEU A 502 30.34 -9.56 -11.80
C LEU A 502 31.73 -9.65 -11.15
N SER A 503 31.76 -9.67 -9.83
CA SER A 503 32.95 -9.99 -9.04
C SER A 503 32.63 -11.19 -8.16
N ILE A 504 33.34 -12.29 -8.34
CA ILE A 504 33.17 -13.51 -7.54
C ILE A 504 34.46 -13.79 -6.80
N GLU A 505 34.38 -13.85 -5.48
CA GLU A 505 35.47 -14.29 -4.61
C GLU A 505 35.15 -15.68 -4.06
N VAL A 506 36.08 -16.61 -4.19
CA VAL A 506 35.97 -17.95 -3.60
C VAL A 506 37.15 -18.18 -2.67
N PHE A 507 36.88 -18.47 -1.40
CA PHE A 507 37.90 -18.69 -0.37
C PHE A 507 37.88 -20.13 0.14
N ASN A 508 39.06 -20.71 0.40
CA ASN A 508 39.20 -22.06 0.97
C ASN A 508 39.73 -22.06 2.42
N HIS A 509 38.85 -22.36 3.38
CA HIS A 509 39.15 -22.52 4.80
C HIS A 509 39.43 -23.98 5.22
N SER A 510 39.39 -24.95 4.30
CA SER A 510 39.38 -26.38 4.61
C SER A 510 40.71 -26.96 5.11
N GLY A 511 41.76 -26.14 5.20
CA GLY A 511 43.10 -26.57 5.58
C GLY A 511 43.85 -27.40 4.51
N GLY A 512 43.21 -27.74 3.39
CA GLY A 512 43.76 -28.59 2.32
C GLY A 512 43.41 -28.06 0.92
N GLU A 513 43.98 -28.67 -0.12
CA GLU A 513 43.68 -28.33 -1.51
C GLU A 513 42.30 -28.89 -1.93
N LYS A 514 41.57 -28.13 -2.74
CA LYS A 514 40.22 -28.47 -3.23
C LYS A 514 40.13 -28.22 -4.73
N ALA A 515 39.74 -29.23 -5.51
CA ALA A 515 39.27 -28.98 -6.87
C ALA A 515 37.81 -28.52 -6.81
N THR A 516 37.51 -27.50 -7.60
CA THR A 516 36.21 -26.82 -7.55
C THR A 516 35.63 -26.60 -8.93
N HIS A 517 34.31 -26.72 -9.01
CA HIS A 517 33.51 -26.38 -10.19
C HIS A 517 32.51 -25.30 -9.80
N LEU A 518 32.70 -24.11 -10.34
CA LEU A 518 31.85 -22.94 -10.12
C LEU A 518 30.99 -22.70 -11.35
N VAL A 519 29.68 -22.61 -11.16
CA VAL A 519 28.72 -22.18 -12.17
C VAL A 519 28.14 -20.85 -11.75
N VAL A 520 28.17 -19.85 -12.64
CA VAL A 520 27.58 -18.53 -12.42
C VAL A 520 26.48 -18.32 -13.44
N GLY A 521 25.31 -17.88 -12.97
CA GLY A 521 24.11 -17.71 -13.78
C GLY A 521 23.47 -16.33 -13.63
N ALA A 522 22.69 -15.93 -14.63
CA ALA A 522 21.78 -14.80 -14.55
C ALA A 522 20.39 -15.21 -15.07
N GLN A 523 19.36 -14.92 -14.29
CA GLN A 523 17.98 -15.28 -14.58
C GLN A 523 17.09 -14.04 -14.40
N SER A 524 16.11 -13.83 -15.28
CA SER A 524 15.08 -12.81 -15.05
C SER A 524 13.97 -13.34 -14.18
N LEU A 525 13.43 -12.45 -13.33
CA LEU A 525 12.37 -12.76 -12.39
C LEU A 525 11.22 -11.77 -12.53
N HIS A 526 10.00 -12.24 -12.27
CA HIS A 526 8.91 -11.36 -11.85
C HIS A 526 9.14 -10.90 -10.41
N TYR A 527 8.51 -9.78 -10.01
CA TYR A 527 8.68 -9.25 -8.64
C TYR A 527 8.22 -10.21 -7.54
N ASN A 528 7.32 -11.15 -7.85
CA ASN A 528 6.82 -12.18 -6.94
C ASN A 528 7.76 -13.40 -6.82
N GLY A 529 8.98 -13.33 -7.37
CA GLY A 529 9.97 -14.41 -7.32
C GLY A 529 9.73 -15.55 -8.31
N VAL A 530 8.79 -15.40 -9.25
CA VAL A 530 8.58 -16.38 -10.33
C VAL A 530 9.68 -16.20 -11.39
N PRO A 531 10.45 -17.25 -11.74
CA PRO A 531 11.45 -17.16 -12.78
C PRO A 531 10.81 -17.07 -14.17
N VAL A 532 11.43 -16.26 -15.04
CA VAL A 532 11.00 -16.07 -16.43
C VAL A 532 11.88 -16.90 -17.36
N THR A 533 13.18 -16.61 -17.40
CA THR A 533 14.12 -17.34 -18.26
C THR A 533 15.56 -17.22 -17.76
N GLN A 534 16.38 -18.24 -18.04
CA GLN A 534 17.83 -18.19 -17.83
C GLN A 534 18.47 -17.45 -19.01
N LEU A 535 19.16 -16.35 -18.71
CA LEU A 535 19.65 -15.41 -19.71
C LEU A 535 21.13 -15.62 -20.04
N TRP A 536 21.89 -16.07 -19.05
CA TRP A 536 23.33 -16.24 -19.17
C TRP A 536 23.84 -17.27 -18.17
N LYS A 537 24.86 -18.00 -18.56
CA LYS A 537 25.56 -18.99 -17.73
C LYS A 537 27.04 -19.01 -18.11
N LYS A 538 27.91 -19.20 -17.13
CA LYS A 538 29.33 -19.49 -17.35
C LYS A 538 29.89 -20.42 -16.27
N GLU A 539 30.85 -21.23 -16.67
CA GLU A 539 31.48 -22.22 -15.80
C GLU A 539 32.98 -21.98 -15.64
N PHE A 540 33.48 -22.23 -14.44
CA PHE A 540 34.90 -22.15 -14.10
C PHE A 540 35.33 -23.42 -13.39
N HIS A 541 36.52 -23.90 -13.76
CA HIS A 541 37.15 -25.06 -13.13
C HIS A 541 38.53 -24.63 -12.65
N PHE A 542 38.78 -24.76 -11.35
CA PHE A 542 40.05 -24.39 -10.76
C PHE A 542 40.30 -25.12 -9.45
N ILE A 543 41.57 -25.15 -9.07
CA ILE A 543 42.05 -25.73 -7.82
C ILE A 543 42.37 -24.59 -6.86
N LEU A 544 41.86 -24.68 -5.64
CA LEU A 544 42.10 -23.74 -4.54
C LEU A 544 42.99 -24.39 -3.49
N LYS A 545 44.15 -23.79 -3.22
CA LYS A 545 45.01 -24.23 -2.12
C LYS A 545 44.40 -23.84 -0.77
N SER A 546 44.93 -24.44 0.30
CA SER A 546 44.57 -24.11 1.67
C SER A 546 44.79 -22.61 1.95
N ASN A 547 43.75 -21.94 2.48
CA ASN A 547 43.72 -20.50 2.76
C ASN A 547 43.96 -19.59 1.55
N GLU A 548 43.73 -20.08 0.33
CA GLU A 548 43.77 -19.29 -0.88
C GLU A 548 42.40 -18.64 -1.16
N ALA A 549 42.43 -17.41 -1.67
CA ALA A 549 41.29 -16.70 -2.21
C ALA A 549 41.45 -16.56 -3.74
N LYS A 550 40.43 -16.95 -4.50
CA LYS A 550 40.38 -16.75 -5.95
C LYS A 550 39.36 -15.67 -6.29
N ASN A 551 39.83 -14.61 -6.93
CA ASN A 551 38.98 -13.53 -7.44
C ASN A 551 38.78 -13.72 -8.94
N LEU A 552 37.51 -13.77 -9.36
CA LEU A 552 37.08 -13.87 -10.76
C LEU A 552 36.26 -12.64 -11.11
N GLN A 553 36.49 -12.09 -12.31
CA GLN A 553 35.72 -10.98 -12.85
C GLN A 553 35.09 -11.40 -14.16
N ASP A 554 33.83 -11.03 -14.33
CA ASP A 554 33.08 -11.27 -15.56
C ASP A 554 32.02 -10.19 -15.79
N PHE A 555 31.25 -10.32 -16.86
CA PHE A 555 30.09 -9.49 -17.07
C PHE A 555 28.98 -10.21 -17.84
N VAL A 556 27.74 -9.82 -17.56
CA VAL A 556 26.56 -10.23 -18.35
C VAL A 556 26.28 -9.14 -19.40
N PRO A 557 26.44 -9.42 -20.70
CA PRO A 557 26.22 -8.42 -21.74
C PRO A 557 24.75 -7.99 -21.85
N TYR A 558 24.47 -6.71 -22.08
CA TYR A 558 23.11 -6.18 -22.30
C TYR A 558 22.35 -6.94 -23.39
N SER A 559 23.06 -7.37 -24.43
CA SER A 559 22.48 -8.11 -25.55
C SER A 559 21.84 -9.45 -25.13
N GLN A 560 22.31 -10.06 -24.05
CA GLN A 560 21.79 -11.34 -23.54
C GLN A 560 20.45 -11.16 -22.82
N TYR A 561 20.29 -10.06 -22.08
CA TYR A 561 19.15 -9.91 -21.19
C TYR A 561 18.06 -8.94 -21.70
N ARG A 562 18.37 -8.07 -22.68
CA ARG A 562 17.47 -6.97 -23.10
C ARG A 562 16.07 -7.38 -23.57
N LYS A 563 15.89 -8.60 -24.08
CA LYS A 563 14.61 -9.04 -24.66
C LYS A 563 13.63 -9.56 -23.61
N GLU A 564 14.15 -10.09 -22.50
CA GLU A 564 13.39 -10.91 -21.55
C GLU A 564 13.56 -10.39 -20.11
N LEU A 565 13.67 -9.06 -19.95
CA LEU A 565 13.81 -8.39 -18.66
C LEU A 565 12.53 -8.43 -17.79
N GLY A 566 11.40 -8.78 -18.40
CA GLY A 566 10.07 -8.69 -17.79
C GLY A 566 9.63 -7.24 -17.51
N GLU A 567 8.45 -7.06 -16.90
CA GLU A 567 7.90 -5.73 -16.57
C GLU A 567 8.59 -5.07 -15.37
N ASN A 568 9.23 -5.85 -14.50
CA ASN A 568 9.80 -5.38 -13.24
C ASN A 568 11.30 -5.08 -13.33
N HIS A 569 11.93 -5.35 -14.48
CA HIS A 569 13.35 -5.10 -14.74
C HIS A 569 14.27 -5.70 -13.67
N LEU A 570 13.97 -6.93 -13.24
CA LEU A 570 14.62 -7.60 -12.13
C LEU A 570 15.41 -8.81 -12.62
N LEU A 571 16.66 -8.90 -12.16
CA LEU A 571 17.55 -10.02 -12.47
C LEU A 571 18.05 -10.63 -11.16
N ARG A 572 18.14 -11.97 -11.13
CA ARG A 572 18.83 -12.71 -10.08
C ARG A 572 20.10 -13.31 -10.65
N LEU A 573 21.19 -13.05 -9.96
CA LEU A 573 22.49 -13.65 -10.20
C LEU A 573 22.70 -14.78 -9.19
N THR A 574 23.25 -15.89 -9.65
CA THR A 574 23.53 -17.06 -8.82
C THR A 574 24.95 -17.54 -9.03
N ALA A 575 25.55 -18.10 -7.98
CA ALA A 575 26.84 -18.76 -8.02
C ALA A 575 26.74 -20.08 -7.25
N VAL A 576 26.93 -21.20 -7.95
CA VAL A 576 26.89 -22.56 -7.40
C VAL A 576 28.30 -23.15 -7.46
N LEU A 577 28.90 -23.44 -6.30
CA LEU A 577 30.21 -24.08 -6.21
C LEU A 577 30.07 -25.52 -5.72
N ARG A 578 30.66 -26.44 -6.46
CA ARG A 578 30.76 -27.85 -6.08
C ARG A 578 32.21 -28.18 -5.75
N ASP A 579 32.40 -28.95 -4.68
CA ASP A 579 33.69 -29.51 -4.30
C ASP A 579 33.74 -31.03 -4.52
N ASP A 580 34.95 -31.60 -4.47
CA ASP A 580 35.20 -33.04 -4.65
C ASP A 580 34.44 -33.93 -3.64
N ASN A 581 34.09 -33.39 -2.48
CA ASN A 581 33.35 -34.09 -1.41
C ASN A 581 31.83 -34.02 -1.61
N SER A 582 31.35 -33.51 -2.74
CA SER A 582 29.93 -33.37 -3.06
C SER A 582 29.14 -32.42 -2.15
N TYR A 583 29.83 -31.48 -1.47
CA TYR A 583 29.20 -30.32 -0.85
C TYR A 583 28.88 -29.27 -1.91
N ILE A 584 27.80 -28.52 -1.70
CA ILE A 584 27.35 -27.47 -2.61
C ILE A 584 27.22 -26.17 -1.84
N TYR A 585 27.91 -25.14 -2.32
CA TYR A 585 27.89 -23.79 -1.76
C TYR A 585 27.15 -22.88 -2.72
N PHE A 586 26.37 -21.93 -2.19
CA PHE A 586 25.51 -21.09 -3.00
C PHE A 586 25.56 -19.64 -2.54
N ALA A 587 25.68 -18.73 -3.51
CA ALA A 587 25.50 -17.30 -3.31
C ALA A 587 24.54 -16.74 -4.36
N GLN A 588 23.76 -15.73 -3.97
CA GLN A 588 22.85 -15.05 -4.88
C GLN A 588 22.80 -13.55 -4.61
N GLU A 589 22.51 -12.79 -5.66
CA GLU A 589 22.33 -11.34 -5.61
C GLU A 589 21.17 -10.93 -6.53
N GLU A 590 20.40 -9.92 -6.14
CA GLU A 590 19.31 -9.38 -6.94
C GLU A 590 19.67 -7.98 -7.45
N ILE A 591 19.47 -7.75 -8.74
CA ILE A 591 19.78 -6.49 -9.42
C ILE A 591 18.54 -5.89 -10.02
N SER A 592 18.33 -4.60 -9.74
CA SER A 592 17.32 -3.79 -10.42
C SER A 592 17.93 -3.06 -11.62
N VAL A 593 17.35 -3.23 -12.80
CA VAL A 593 17.72 -2.45 -13.99
C VAL A 593 16.81 -1.23 -14.10
N CYS A 594 17.37 -0.08 -13.80
CA CYS A 594 16.64 1.18 -13.73
C CYS A 594 16.42 1.79 -15.12
N ASP A 595 15.20 2.27 -15.33
CA ASP A 595 14.87 3.12 -16.47
C ASP A 595 15.63 4.46 -16.44
N PRO A 596 15.87 5.07 -17.62
CA PRO A 596 16.47 6.40 -17.68
C PRO A 596 15.56 7.45 -17.02
N PRO A 597 16.11 8.47 -16.33
CA PRO A 597 15.27 9.49 -15.72
C PRO A 597 14.60 10.38 -16.78
N LEU A 598 13.31 10.66 -16.60
CA LEU A 598 12.67 11.82 -17.22
C LEU A 598 12.89 13.03 -16.31
N THR A 599 13.56 14.05 -16.83
CA THR A 599 13.79 15.29 -16.06
C THR A 599 12.64 16.26 -16.31
N ILE A 600 11.97 16.70 -15.25
CA ILE A 600 10.90 17.70 -15.30
C ILE A 600 11.42 18.99 -14.68
N GLU A 601 11.43 20.06 -15.46
CA GLU A 601 11.87 21.39 -15.06
C GLU A 601 10.68 22.35 -15.12
N PHE A 602 10.53 23.16 -14.08
CA PHE A 602 9.53 24.22 -14.02
C PHE A 602 10.17 25.61 -14.10
N PRO A 603 9.42 26.64 -14.51
CA PRO A 603 9.83 28.03 -14.31
C PRO A 603 10.00 28.34 -12.82
N GLU A 604 10.96 29.21 -12.48
CA GLU A 604 11.24 29.58 -11.08
C GLU A 604 10.03 30.19 -10.37
N ASN A 605 9.24 31.00 -11.08
CA ASN A 605 8.06 31.66 -10.55
C ASN A 605 6.83 31.21 -11.34
N THR A 606 5.95 30.46 -10.69
CA THR A 606 4.66 30.04 -11.26
C THR A 606 3.55 30.51 -10.35
N VAL A 607 2.62 31.30 -10.91
CA VAL A 607 1.51 31.93 -10.17
C VAL A 607 0.18 31.30 -10.59
N GLN A 608 -0.74 31.17 -9.65
CA GLN A 608 -2.09 30.71 -9.89
C GLN A 608 -2.77 31.54 -10.98
N TYR A 609 -3.52 30.86 -11.85
CA TYR A 609 -4.24 31.41 -13.01
C TYR A 609 -3.37 32.03 -14.11
N GLN A 610 -2.04 32.02 -13.97
CA GLN A 610 -1.12 32.48 -15.02
C GLN A 610 -0.63 31.32 -15.88
N PRO A 611 -0.70 31.41 -17.23
CA PRO A 611 -0.12 30.40 -18.10
C PRO A 611 1.39 30.23 -17.87
N SER A 612 1.84 28.98 -17.81
CA SER A 612 3.23 28.59 -17.60
C SER A 612 3.57 27.36 -18.46
N THR A 613 4.86 27.04 -18.58
CA THR A 613 5.33 25.91 -19.39
C THR A 613 6.40 25.13 -18.64
N ALA A 614 6.14 23.84 -18.40
CA ALA A 614 7.12 22.92 -17.86
C ALA A 614 7.90 22.27 -19.00
N LYS A 615 9.16 21.95 -18.77
CA LYS A 615 10.02 21.28 -19.74
C LYS A 615 10.30 19.86 -19.28
N ILE A 616 10.01 18.90 -20.16
CA ILE A 616 10.31 17.48 -19.93
C ILE A 616 11.44 17.08 -20.87
N SER A 617 12.52 16.54 -20.32
CA SER A 617 13.69 16.06 -21.07
C SER A 617 13.84 14.55 -20.91
N LEU A 618 14.03 13.85 -22.04
CA LEU A 618 14.32 12.42 -22.10
C LEU A 618 15.71 12.21 -22.69
N LEU A 619 16.59 11.54 -21.96
CA LEU A 619 17.83 10.98 -22.49
C LEU A 619 17.56 9.54 -22.95
N ASN A 620 17.90 9.22 -24.20
CA ASN A 620 17.90 7.83 -24.67
C ASN A 620 19.18 7.12 -24.19
N PRO A 621 19.11 6.17 -23.23
CA PRO A 621 20.29 5.49 -22.72
C PRO A 621 20.74 4.36 -23.66
N LEU A 622 19.92 3.96 -24.63
CA LEU A 622 20.19 2.82 -25.49
C LEU A 622 21.09 3.20 -26.67
N THR A 623 21.67 2.19 -27.29
CA THR A 623 22.40 2.30 -28.56
C THR A 623 21.45 2.23 -29.77
N GLU A 624 20.17 1.97 -29.54
CA GLU A 624 19.11 1.94 -30.55
C GLU A 624 18.13 3.11 -30.37
N THR A 625 17.39 3.43 -31.45
CA THR A 625 16.42 4.51 -31.47
C THR A 625 15.20 4.14 -30.64
N LEU A 626 14.72 5.06 -29.78
CA LEU A 626 13.42 4.90 -29.14
C LEU A 626 12.33 5.32 -30.13
N GLU A 627 11.40 4.43 -30.43
CA GLU A 627 10.38 4.66 -31.45
C GLU A 627 8.99 4.88 -30.86
N LYS A 628 8.22 5.78 -31.49
CA LYS A 628 6.83 6.08 -31.12
C LYS A 628 6.71 6.51 -29.65
N CYS A 629 7.65 7.33 -29.18
CA CYS A 629 7.63 7.88 -27.84
C CYS A 629 6.39 8.75 -27.63
N VAL A 630 5.64 8.42 -26.58
CA VAL A 630 4.43 9.12 -26.15
C VAL A 630 4.60 9.45 -24.68
N ILE A 631 4.37 10.71 -24.33
CA ILE A 631 4.37 11.19 -22.94
C ILE A 631 2.93 11.51 -22.55
N VAL A 632 2.48 10.94 -21.43
CA VAL A 632 1.23 11.30 -20.75
C VAL A 632 1.59 12.06 -19.49
N VAL A 633 1.02 13.25 -19.32
CA VAL A 633 1.22 14.06 -18.12
C VAL A 633 -0.09 14.24 -17.36
N ALA A 634 0.01 14.26 -16.04
CA ALA A 634 -1.09 14.48 -15.10
C ALA A 634 -0.56 15.30 -13.92
N GLY A 635 -1.41 16.11 -13.32
CA GLY A 635 -1.04 16.88 -12.13
C GLY A 635 -2.22 17.68 -11.64
N ARG A 636 -2.68 17.42 -10.42
CA ARG A 636 -3.84 18.10 -9.85
C ARG A 636 -3.57 19.60 -9.77
N GLY A 637 -4.56 20.40 -10.13
CA GLY A 637 -4.41 21.85 -10.16
C GLY A 637 -3.43 22.37 -11.22
N LEU A 638 -2.78 21.52 -12.02
CA LEU A 638 -1.84 21.91 -13.09
C LEU A 638 -2.37 21.50 -14.47
N ILE A 639 -2.80 20.24 -14.61
CA ILE A 639 -3.26 19.63 -15.86
C ILE A 639 -4.70 19.14 -15.66
N TYR A 640 -5.62 19.60 -16.50
CA TYR A 640 -6.97 19.04 -16.52
C TYR A 640 -6.93 17.58 -16.97
N ARG A 641 -7.34 16.67 -16.06
CA ARG A 641 -7.28 15.21 -16.25
C ARG A 641 -5.88 14.73 -16.64
N GLN A 642 -5.69 14.33 -17.89
CA GLN A 642 -4.42 13.89 -18.44
C GLN A 642 -4.25 14.48 -19.83
N ARG A 643 -3.01 14.84 -20.20
CA ARG A 643 -2.66 15.27 -21.56
C ARG A 643 -1.64 14.32 -22.17
N LYS A 644 -1.83 14.02 -23.46
CA LYS A 644 -0.99 13.10 -24.23
C LYS A 644 -0.23 13.86 -25.31
N TYR A 645 1.08 13.70 -25.35
CA TYR A 645 1.98 14.32 -26.31
C TYR A 645 2.75 13.24 -27.07
N ARG A 646 2.89 13.43 -28.39
CA ARG A 646 3.72 12.56 -29.24
C ARG A 646 5.09 13.19 -29.37
N LEU A 647 6.11 12.51 -28.87
CA LEU A 647 7.50 12.95 -28.95
C LEU A 647 8.17 12.49 -30.26
N GLY A 648 7.65 11.42 -30.89
CA GLY A 648 8.22 10.85 -32.10
C GLY A 648 9.31 9.83 -31.80
N SER A 649 10.38 9.82 -32.59
CA SER A 649 11.53 8.93 -32.37
C SER A 649 12.70 9.69 -31.76
N VAL A 650 13.40 9.09 -30.79
CA VAL A 650 14.56 9.69 -30.10
C VAL A 650 15.82 8.90 -30.44
N GLN A 651 16.81 9.58 -31.03
CA GLN A 651 18.03 8.95 -31.53
C GLN A 651 18.89 8.36 -30.39
N PRO A 652 19.74 7.36 -30.67
CA PRO A 652 20.66 6.78 -29.68
C PRO A 652 21.48 7.84 -28.97
N LYS A 653 21.61 7.72 -27.63
CA LYS A 653 22.43 8.61 -26.79
C LYS A 653 22.09 10.11 -26.90
N SER A 654 20.93 10.46 -27.46
CA SER A 654 20.48 11.85 -27.65
C SER A 654 19.47 12.26 -26.58
N ILE A 655 19.33 13.57 -26.39
CA ILE A 655 18.32 14.16 -25.51
C ILE A 655 17.23 14.79 -26.36
N GLN A 656 15.98 14.43 -26.07
CA GLN A 656 14.81 15.08 -26.67
C GLN A 656 14.03 15.84 -25.60
N GLN A 657 13.59 17.04 -25.93
CA GLN A 657 12.87 17.93 -25.02
C GLN A 657 11.45 18.18 -25.52
N LEU A 658 10.53 18.37 -24.57
CA LEU A 658 9.13 18.67 -24.82
C LEU A 658 8.66 19.77 -23.87
N GLN A 659 7.94 20.74 -24.42
CA GLN A 659 7.30 21.81 -23.67
C GLN A 659 5.85 21.42 -23.35
N ILE A 660 5.48 21.52 -22.07
CA ILE A 660 4.17 21.18 -21.54
C ILE A 660 3.50 22.46 -21.04
N PRO A 661 2.59 23.07 -21.82
CA PRO A 661 1.85 24.24 -21.36
C PRO A 661 0.83 23.83 -20.30
N PHE A 662 0.72 24.63 -19.24
CA PHE A 662 -0.22 24.44 -18.15
C PHE A 662 -0.66 25.79 -17.56
N THR A 663 -1.78 25.79 -16.83
CA THR A 663 -2.27 26.98 -16.12
C THR A 663 -2.71 26.51 -14.74
N PRO A 664 -1.98 26.86 -13.67
CA PRO A 664 -2.33 26.39 -12.34
C PRO A 664 -3.69 26.93 -11.92
N THR A 665 -4.57 26.08 -11.40
CA THR A 665 -5.88 26.49 -10.86
C THR A 665 -5.90 26.58 -9.35
N GLN A 666 -4.85 26.09 -8.68
CA GLN A 666 -4.72 26.06 -7.24
C GLN A 666 -3.30 26.44 -6.82
N SER A 667 -3.16 27.12 -5.67
CA SER A 667 -1.89 27.51 -5.05
C SER A 667 -1.34 26.45 -4.09
N GLY A 668 -0.08 26.60 -3.71
CA GLY A 668 0.64 25.68 -2.83
C GLY A 668 1.39 24.57 -3.58
N PRO A 669 1.90 23.55 -2.88
CA PRO A 669 2.67 22.46 -3.48
C PRO A 669 1.81 21.64 -4.43
N ARG A 670 2.25 21.48 -5.67
CA ARG A 670 1.58 20.70 -6.72
C ARG A 670 2.57 19.84 -7.47
N ARG A 671 2.21 18.59 -7.74
CA ARG A 671 3.04 17.66 -8.48
C ARG A 671 2.58 17.46 -9.91
N LEU A 672 3.53 17.53 -10.83
CA LEU A 672 3.38 17.06 -12.20
C LEU A 672 4.01 15.68 -12.32
N THR A 673 3.22 14.70 -12.73
CA THR A 673 3.65 13.35 -13.04
C THR A 673 3.68 13.16 -14.55
N ALA A 674 4.77 12.62 -15.06
CA ALA A 674 4.94 12.26 -16.46
C ALA A 674 5.16 10.76 -16.58
N ARG A 675 4.49 10.15 -17.55
CA ARG A 675 4.68 8.75 -17.94
C ARG A 675 5.02 8.67 -19.41
N LEU A 676 6.15 8.04 -19.73
CA LEU A 676 6.56 7.75 -21.09
C LEU A 676 6.30 6.28 -21.44
N THR A 677 5.85 6.07 -22.67
CA THR A 677 5.79 4.77 -23.32
C THR A 677 6.34 4.87 -24.73
N CYS A 678 7.18 3.93 -25.12
CA CYS A 678 7.65 3.71 -26.48
C CYS A 678 7.71 2.21 -26.76
N LEU A 679 8.23 1.81 -27.93
CA LEU A 679 8.35 0.39 -28.28
C LEU A 679 9.42 -0.33 -27.42
N GLN A 680 10.51 0.36 -27.09
CA GLN A 680 11.65 -0.20 -26.37
C GLN A 680 11.54 -0.05 -24.84
N LEU A 681 10.83 0.98 -24.36
CA LEU A 681 10.65 1.30 -22.94
C LEU A 681 9.17 1.39 -22.62
N GLN A 682 8.74 0.66 -21.60
CA GLN A 682 7.36 0.72 -21.14
C GLN A 682 7.28 1.33 -19.74
N ASN A 683 6.32 2.24 -19.57
CA ASN A 683 5.85 2.72 -18.26
C ASN A 683 6.88 3.46 -17.41
N LEU A 684 7.79 4.17 -18.06
CA LEU A 684 8.75 5.03 -17.40
C LEU A 684 8.04 6.22 -16.77
N LYS A 685 8.07 6.33 -15.44
CA LYS A 685 7.42 7.41 -14.69
C LYS A 685 8.44 8.34 -14.05
N SER A 686 8.11 9.61 -14.01
CA SER A 686 8.81 10.63 -13.25
C SER A 686 7.82 11.64 -12.72
N TYR A 687 8.22 12.36 -11.70
CA TYR A 687 7.40 13.42 -11.12
C TYR A 687 8.29 14.55 -10.63
N LYS A 688 7.69 15.73 -10.50
CA LYS A 688 8.31 16.88 -9.86
C LYS A 688 7.25 17.73 -9.20
N THR A 689 7.55 18.15 -7.99
CA THR A 689 6.73 19.05 -7.19
C THR A 689 7.21 20.49 -7.37
N ILE A 690 6.26 21.41 -7.53
CA ILE A 690 6.45 22.85 -7.62
C ILE A 690 5.53 23.53 -6.61
N ASP A 691 5.98 24.62 -5.98
CA ASP A 691 5.11 25.46 -5.18
C ASP A 691 4.49 26.57 -6.05
N ILE A 692 3.16 26.65 -6.07
CA ILE A 692 2.42 27.61 -6.88
C ILE A 692 2.03 28.81 -6.01
N ALA A 693 2.53 30.00 -6.35
CA ALA A 693 2.16 31.22 -5.65
C ALA A 693 0.67 31.55 -5.87
N ALA A 694 -0.01 32.01 -4.81
CA ALA A 694 -1.37 32.53 -4.93
C ALA A 694 -1.42 33.79 -5.82
N ALA A 695 -2.54 33.96 -6.53
CA ALA A 695 -2.77 35.08 -7.47
C ALA A 695 -3.02 36.42 -6.77
#